data_AF-A0A3M1MIW9-F1
#
_entry.id   AF-A0A3M1MIW9-F1
#
_cell.length_a   1.000
_cell.length_b   1.000
_cell.length_c   1.000
_cell.angle_alpha   90.00
_cell.angle_beta   90.00
_cell.angle_gamma   90.00
#
_symmetry.space_group_name_H-M   'P 1'
#
loop_
_entity.id
_entity.type
_entity.pdbx_description
1 polymer ?
#
loop_
_entity_poly.entity_id
_entity_poly.type
_entity_poly.pdbx_seq_one_letter_code
_entity_poly.pdbx_strand_id
1 'polypeptide(L)'
;MRWERSYRPHAPRFYGNDSWQAELRGYQFMRRSMRHARQVCGRDSVSAARRCKPASHRSAMRIALSRTHRLGSVLLSEFRGRTLYGHQGAANAVDPGKLSLVAVAVILFLSVSCSPTPPSAPPPETPQRPADNSVSTSEPADAQAMLDLGPFQIPLADNPGYLGFAACRECHAERVAECETTPHFQTCRYPTTDRMPRRFFSANPADRTFVVPGTSIRFEMNYTDGQFTQTASQGTPPLGSQTTSTIDLVYGAKNTSDEVYLSWHPDGQMRELPVGWVDAHQAWGAAGFDRLGGGDFGRELTVRCFECHNTWFQHVPGTLGTYTPGHLLAGVTCERCHGPAQEHVQFHRDHPTAVDTRGIVYPGGLSRDRLLDVCLQCHSNAIRHRGPALSFRPGDDLSDHYRYVHPKFEEDDHVADQISDLKESACFLHSDMTCVTCHDPHRTSQPAQQLSYREICLQCHAAPACQQHAEIPQPVSGRCTDCHMRKYVKINVNFDLESDSYVPPLERSKHRIAVDPIGTQEVLLEWYEAQGDSASAARAETLREEILAYWLDQASQIAASGRHLGAIAAVREALRIAPQHAAARARLQEYIEMRRKWDDLWTVAEHARRDGRLPAARDAFEQIIAINPLDALAYGRLGTIHYQQGDVDRAVELWQKCGQLNPDEQYGVSMQAWAALQRGDPQRAAQLYAVANEIEPFNSKLNTLWAQALIASGNLDQARQRLEVALQSDPRNLDAGRLIVATLLRMGRTQAAVEFAENCVRLTEHKDIDDLMTLAEVYLQLERRAEARQAAQRALSIAVIQRLGVAQEIRQWMASTLASP
;
A
#
# COMPACT_ATOMS: atom_id res chain seq x y z
N MET A 1 -12.96 46.83 -21.80
CA MET A 1 -11.88 47.34 -20.93
C MET A 1 -12.40 47.86 -19.56
N ARG A 2 -13.24 47.09 -18.83
CA ARG A 2 -13.68 47.39 -17.45
C ARG A 2 -13.90 46.09 -16.62
N TRP A 3 -13.16 45.01 -16.94
CA TRP A 3 -13.34 43.67 -16.35
C TRP A 3 -12.04 43.07 -15.79
N GLU A 4 -11.04 43.90 -15.46
CA GLU A 4 -9.70 43.45 -15.02
C GLU A 4 -9.25 43.93 -13.63
N ARG A 5 -10.10 44.56 -12.81
CA ARG A 5 -9.66 45.16 -11.53
C ARG A 5 -10.34 44.69 -10.24
N SER A 6 -11.21 43.68 -10.26
CA SER A 6 -11.98 43.30 -9.06
C SER A 6 -11.67 41.93 -8.44
N TYR A 7 -10.79 41.12 -9.05
CA TYR A 7 -10.44 39.80 -8.50
C TYR A 7 -8.98 39.78 -8.05
N ARG A 8 -8.71 40.28 -6.83
CA ARG A 8 -7.56 39.80 -6.06
C ARG A 8 -8.07 38.60 -5.25
N PRO A 9 -7.71 37.36 -5.60
CA PRO A 9 -8.13 36.21 -4.80
C PRO A 9 -7.47 36.33 -3.43
N HIS A 10 -8.28 36.52 -2.39
CA HIS A 10 -7.87 36.15 -1.05
C HIS A 10 -7.61 34.64 -1.08
N ALA A 11 -6.35 34.24 -0.96
CA ALA A 11 -5.94 32.84 -0.96
C ALA A 11 -6.73 32.09 0.14
N PRO A 12 -7.48 31.02 -0.19
CA PRO A 12 -8.22 30.24 0.80
C PRO A 12 -7.23 29.70 1.84
N ARG A 13 -7.58 29.81 3.11
CA ARG A 13 -6.90 29.10 4.21
C ARG A 13 -7.46 27.69 4.23
N PHE A 14 -6.62 26.68 4.04
CA PHE A 14 -7.00 25.26 4.06
C PHE A 14 -6.57 24.64 5.40
N TYR A 15 -7.44 23.91 6.12
CA TYR A 15 -7.15 23.10 7.33
C TYR A 15 -7.75 21.67 7.21
N GLY A 16 -7.00 20.61 7.59
CA GLY A 16 -7.39 19.17 7.51
C GLY A 16 -6.23 18.14 7.70
N ASN A 17 -6.06 17.55 8.89
CA ASN A 17 -5.01 16.57 9.29
C ASN A 17 -5.01 15.24 8.47
N ASP A 18 -3.98 14.36 8.41
CA ASP A 18 -2.69 14.27 9.12
C ASP A 18 -1.54 13.73 8.24
N SER A 19 -0.31 14.09 8.61
CA SER A 19 0.99 13.95 7.92
C SER A 19 1.36 15.06 6.92
N TRP A 20 0.88 15.06 5.67
CA TRP A 20 1.52 15.91 4.65
C TRP A 20 1.09 17.39 4.64
N GLN A 21 -0.20 17.69 4.84
CA GLN A 21 -0.69 19.08 4.82
C GLN A 21 -0.60 19.78 6.19
N ALA A 22 -0.66 19.05 7.31
CA ALA A 22 -0.49 19.60 8.66
C ALA A 22 0.89 20.27 8.82
N GLU A 23 1.92 19.63 8.27
CA GLU A 23 3.30 20.13 8.26
C GLU A 23 3.48 21.39 7.37
N LEU A 24 2.79 21.43 6.23
CA LEU A 24 2.85 22.56 5.30
C LEU A 24 2.08 23.79 5.82
N ARG A 25 0.97 23.59 6.55
CA ARG A 25 0.21 24.67 7.21
C ARG A 25 1.02 25.38 8.29
N GLY A 26 1.75 24.62 9.11
CA GLY A 26 2.65 25.19 10.12
C GLY A 26 3.69 26.13 9.51
N TYR A 27 4.22 25.77 8.33
CA TYR A 27 5.19 26.57 7.60
C TYR A 27 4.58 27.80 6.89
N GLN A 28 3.40 27.67 6.25
CA GLN A 28 2.69 28.80 5.63
C GLN A 28 2.28 29.86 6.67
N PHE A 29 1.90 29.42 7.87
CA PHE A 29 1.66 30.30 9.02
C PHE A 29 2.96 31.03 9.44
N MET A 30 4.07 30.31 9.60
CA MET A 30 5.38 30.90 9.95
C MET A 30 5.87 31.92 8.90
N ARG A 31 5.73 31.61 7.60
CA ARG A 31 6.11 32.51 6.50
C ARG A 31 5.25 33.78 6.46
N ARG A 32 3.93 33.68 6.71
CA ARG A 32 3.04 34.84 6.84
C ARG A 32 3.46 35.70 8.04
N SER A 33 3.77 35.09 9.17
CA SER A 33 4.23 35.79 10.38
C SER A 33 5.58 36.49 10.20
N MET A 34 6.55 35.88 9.50
CA MET A 34 7.85 36.51 9.21
C MET A 34 7.76 37.63 8.15
N ARG A 35 6.87 37.51 7.15
CA ARG A 35 6.59 38.62 6.22
C ARG A 35 5.88 39.78 6.91
N HIS A 36 4.97 39.48 7.84
CA HIS A 36 4.31 40.49 8.66
C HIS A 36 5.31 41.19 9.58
N ALA A 37 6.22 40.46 10.23
CA ALA A 37 7.30 41.05 11.03
C ALA A 37 8.26 41.96 10.22
N ARG A 38 8.55 41.60 8.96
CA ARG A 38 9.35 42.45 8.04
C ARG A 38 8.58 43.65 7.48
N GLN A 39 7.26 43.59 7.41
CA GLN A 39 6.40 44.72 6.97
C GLN A 39 6.05 45.69 8.11
N VAL A 40 5.94 45.18 9.35
CA VAL A 40 5.69 46.00 10.54
C VAL A 40 6.97 46.70 11.00
N CYS A 41 8.15 46.10 10.78
CA CYS A 41 9.44 46.76 10.98
C CYS A 41 9.93 47.43 9.69
N GLY A 42 9.27 48.52 9.31
CA GLY A 42 9.81 49.48 8.35
C GLY A 42 11.05 50.17 8.92
N ARG A 43 12.00 50.44 8.04
CA ARG A 43 13.22 51.24 8.27
C ARG A 43 12.88 52.53 9.01
N ASP A 44 13.38 52.70 10.23
CA ASP A 44 14.20 53.85 10.66
C ASP A 44 14.28 53.97 12.20
N SER A 45 15.43 54.47 12.63
CA SER A 45 15.81 54.94 13.99
C SER A 45 16.31 53.90 15.01
N VAL A 46 17.63 53.73 14.97
CA VAL A 46 18.48 53.49 16.13
C VAL A 46 18.30 54.67 17.11
N SER A 47 17.49 54.53 18.16
CA SER A 47 17.68 55.14 19.50
C SER A 47 16.41 55.04 20.34
N ALA A 48 16.57 54.99 21.66
CA ALA A 48 15.54 55.11 22.71
C ALA A 48 14.89 53.81 23.21
N ALA A 49 15.72 52.87 23.67
CA ALA A 49 15.40 52.13 24.88
C ALA A 49 15.68 53.04 26.09
N ARG A 50 14.65 53.56 26.76
CA ARG A 50 14.62 53.91 28.21
C ARG A 50 13.32 54.65 28.56
N ARG A 51 12.43 53.95 29.26
CA ARG A 51 11.58 54.39 30.39
C ARG A 51 10.19 53.74 30.30
N CYS A 52 10.00 52.64 31.04
CA CYS A 52 9.02 52.54 32.12
C CYS A 52 9.12 51.14 32.77
N LYS A 53 9.18 51.13 34.12
CA LYS A 53 9.14 49.94 34.98
C LYS A 53 7.69 49.69 35.48
N PRO A 54 7.40 48.51 36.04
CA PRO A 54 6.06 47.88 35.97
C PRO A 54 5.30 47.78 37.30
N ALA A 55 3.98 47.59 37.20
CA ALA A 55 3.09 46.87 38.12
C ALA A 55 1.86 46.46 37.26
N SER A 56 1.23 45.28 37.30
CA SER A 56 1.30 44.06 38.10
C SER A 56 0.41 43.04 37.36
N HIS A 57 0.87 41.79 37.15
CA HIS A 57 0.14 40.53 37.38
C HIS A 57 0.83 39.36 36.65
N ARG A 58 0.95 38.26 37.39
CA ARG A 58 1.78 37.07 37.12
C ARG A 58 1.15 36.16 36.07
N SER A 59 1.96 35.67 35.12
CA SER A 59 2.15 34.25 34.76
C SER A 59 2.76 34.11 33.35
N ALA A 60 4.07 34.31 33.22
CA ALA A 60 4.90 33.76 32.14
C ALA A 60 6.39 33.95 32.51
N MET A 61 7.23 32.98 32.10
CA MET A 61 8.69 32.86 32.26
C MET A 61 9.24 32.41 33.62
N ARG A 62 9.67 31.14 33.63
CA ARG A 62 10.99 30.73 34.15
C ARG A 62 11.80 30.13 32.99
N ILE A 63 12.80 30.87 32.51
CA ILE A 63 13.99 30.34 31.82
C ILE A 63 15.18 31.15 32.35
N ALA A 64 16.25 30.49 32.78
CA ALA A 64 17.64 30.96 32.74
C ALA A 64 18.57 29.80 33.19
N LEU A 65 19.42 29.24 32.33
CA LEU A 65 20.77 29.71 31.94
C LEU A 65 21.86 29.56 33.02
N SER A 66 22.84 28.69 32.75
CA SER A 66 24.27 28.78 33.12
C SER A 66 25.00 27.67 32.31
N ARG A 67 26.19 27.77 31.70
CA ARG A 67 27.34 28.70 31.76
C ARG A 67 28.33 28.36 30.61
N THR A 68 28.74 29.37 29.83
CA THR A 68 30.13 29.77 29.41
C THR A 68 31.21 28.72 29.01
N HIS A 69 32.10 28.86 28.00
CA HIS A 69 32.95 30.00 27.55
C HIS A 69 33.82 29.65 26.29
N ARG A 70 34.15 30.66 25.43
CA ARG A 70 35.43 30.91 24.64
C ARG A 70 35.87 29.89 23.56
N LEU A 71 36.47 30.19 22.40
CA LEU A 71 37.17 31.30 21.68
C LEU A 71 36.82 31.13 20.17
N GLY A 72 37.04 32.01 19.19
CA GLY A 72 37.78 33.25 18.99
C GLY A 72 37.85 33.48 17.46
N SER A 73 37.63 34.72 17.01
CA SER A 73 37.58 35.15 15.61
C SER A 73 38.97 35.30 14.97
N VAL A 74 39.19 34.83 13.73
CA VAL A 74 40.30 35.30 12.85
C VAL A 74 39.93 35.20 11.34
N LEU A 75 39.88 36.39 10.71
CA LEU A 75 40.27 36.84 9.36
C LEU A 75 39.63 36.36 8.03
N LEU A 76 39.38 37.41 7.22
CA LEU A 76 39.19 37.52 5.78
C LEU A 76 40.46 37.22 4.95
N SER A 77 40.24 37.03 3.64
CA SER A 77 41.19 36.87 2.50
C SER A 77 41.76 35.45 2.34
N GLU A 78 41.71 34.81 1.17
CA GLU A 78 42.32 35.25 -0.08
C GLU A 78 41.55 34.92 -1.37
N PHE A 79 41.87 35.74 -2.37
CA PHE A 79 41.50 35.70 -3.77
C PHE A 79 42.49 34.81 -4.57
N ARG A 80 42.03 34.29 -5.72
CA ARG A 80 42.80 33.89 -6.92
C ARG A 80 43.69 32.62 -6.89
N GLY A 81 43.18 31.59 -7.57
CA GLY A 81 43.66 31.22 -8.91
C GLY A 81 44.87 30.29 -8.99
N ARG A 82 44.72 29.16 -9.69
CA ARG A 82 45.72 28.62 -10.62
C ARG A 82 45.12 27.57 -11.55
N THR A 83 45.22 27.90 -12.83
CA THR A 83 45.10 27.05 -14.01
C THR A 83 46.43 26.34 -14.34
N LEU A 84 46.30 25.19 -15.03
CA LEU A 84 47.21 24.57 -16.01
C LEU A 84 48.46 23.80 -15.56
N TYR A 85 48.49 22.50 -15.90
CA TYR A 85 49.32 21.79 -16.91
C TYR A 85 48.93 20.28 -16.84
N GLY A 86 48.51 19.57 -17.89
CA GLY A 86 49.25 19.19 -19.12
C GLY A 86 50.22 18.04 -18.78
N HIS A 87 50.28 16.85 -19.40
CA HIS A 87 49.95 16.41 -20.76
C HIS A 87 50.10 14.87 -20.89
N GLN A 88 49.40 14.30 -21.89
CA GLN A 88 49.79 13.16 -22.78
C GLN A 88 49.90 11.74 -22.20
N GLY A 89 49.48 10.64 -22.83
CA GLY A 89 49.02 10.22 -24.18
C GLY A 89 48.99 8.67 -24.12
N ALA A 90 48.32 7.83 -24.92
CA ALA A 90 47.90 7.78 -26.32
C ALA A 90 46.81 6.65 -26.41
N ALA A 91 45.68 6.79 -27.12
CA ALA A 91 45.43 6.66 -28.57
C ALA A 91 45.26 5.21 -29.10
N ASN A 92 44.29 5.10 -30.02
CA ASN A 92 43.92 4.02 -30.98
C ASN A 92 42.75 3.12 -30.55
N ALA A 93 41.77 2.79 -31.39
CA ALA A 93 41.38 3.24 -32.73
C ALA A 93 39.96 2.73 -33.03
N VAL A 94 39.25 3.47 -33.87
CA VAL A 94 37.96 3.11 -34.49
C VAL A 94 38.23 2.31 -35.77
N ASP A 95 37.43 1.28 -36.04
CA ASP A 95 37.33 0.64 -37.36
C ASP A 95 35.86 0.51 -37.79
N PRO A 96 35.44 1.15 -38.91
CA PRO A 96 34.16 0.95 -39.56
C PRO A 96 34.31 0.15 -40.87
N GLY A 97 33.59 -0.97 -41.01
CA GLY A 97 33.47 -1.61 -42.32
C GLY A 97 32.81 -2.98 -42.34
N LYS A 98 31.54 -3.03 -42.79
CA LYS A 98 31.13 -3.81 -43.97
C LYS A 98 29.66 -3.57 -44.34
N LEU A 99 29.50 -2.90 -45.48
CA LEU A 99 28.32 -2.82 -46.34
C LEU A 99 28.20 -4.09 -47.20
N SER A 100 26.96 -4.50 -47.53
CA SER A 100 26.40 -4.69 -48.90
C SER A 100 24.98 -5.29 -48.76
N LEU A 101 23.87 -4.58 -49.09
CA LEU A 101 23.22 -4.44 -50.42
C LEU A 101 23.00 -5.82 -51.10
N VAL A 102 21.77 -6.26 -51.40
CA VAL A 102 20.90 -5.95 -52.58
C VAL A 102 19.45 -6.39 -52.24
N ALA A 103 18.43 -5.53 -52.14
CA ALA A 103 17.50 -4.99 -53.17
C ALA A 103 16.50 -5.98 -53.85
N VAL A 104 15.21 -5.77 -53.51
CA VAL A 104 13.99 -5.70 -54.36
C VAL A 104 13.60 -6.88 -55.29
N ALA A 105 12.40 -7.45 -55.09
CA ALA A 105 11.34 -7.55 -56.11
C ALA A 105 10.00 -8.09 -55.55
N VAL A 106 8.92 -7.34 -55.77
CA VAL A 106 7.51 -7.72 -55.67
C VAL A 106 7.03 -8.13 -57.06
N ILE A 107 6.42 -9.31 -57.25
CA ILE A 107 5.46 -9.60 -58.34
C ILE A 107 4.38 -10.60 -57.87
N LEU A 108 3.11 -10.22 -58.10
CA LEU A 108 1.85 -10.97 -57.98
C LEU A 108 1.78 -12.21 -58.90
N PHE A 109 0.98 -13.24 -58.56
CA PHE A 109 -0.07 -13.79 -59.44
C PHE A 109 -0.98 -14.81 -58.73
N LEU A 110 -2.27 -14.76 -59.10
CA LEU A 110 -3.44 -15.56 -58.70
C LEU A 110 -3.44 -16.98 -59.31
N SER A 111 -4.07 -17.97 -58.64
CA SER A 111 -5.20 -18.78 -59.19
C SER A 111 -5.59 -20.02 -58.35
N VAL A 112 -6.83 -19.99 -57.84
CA VAL A 112 -7.90 -21.01 -57.73
C VAL A 112 -7.61 -22.46 -58.18
N SER A 113 -7.97 -23.48 -57.35
CA SER A 113 -9.03 -24.49 -57.67
C SER A 113 -9.21 -25.62 -56.63
N CYS A 114 -10.48 -25.76 -56.21
CA CYS A 114 -11.32 -26.96 -55.99
C CYS A 114 -11.11 -27.97 -54.83
N SER A 115 -12.22 -28.13 -54.09
CA SER A 115 -12.60 -28.99 -52.94
C SER A 115 -12.82 -30.49 -53.29
N PRO A 116 -13.20 -31.42 -52.36
CA PRO A 116 -14.50 -31.42 -51.66
C PRO A 116 -14.52 -31.89 -50.17
N THR A 117 -15.54 -31.43 -49.42
CA THR A 117 -16.03 -31.89 -48.10
C THR A 117 -17.07 -33.04 -48.27
N PRO A 118 -17.43 -33.85 -47.23
CA PRO A 118 -18.44 -33.53 -46.17
C PRO A 118 -18.30 -34.34 -44.83
N PRO A 119 -19.26 -34.34 -43.87
CA PRO A 119 -20.27 -33.36 -43.47
C PRO A 119 -20.19 -32.92 -41.98
N SER A 120 -21.00 -31.89 -41.69
CA SER A 120 -21.17 -31.06 -40.49
C SER A 120 -22.04 -31.61 -39.36
N ALA A 121 -21.80 -31.12 -38.13
CA ALA A 121 -22.80 -30.89 -37.08
C ALA A 121 -22.77 -29.39 -36.68
N PRO A 122 -23.90 -28.77 -36.25
CA PRO A 122 -24.02 -27.31 -36.16
C PRO A 122 -23.48 -26.74 -34.83
N PRO A 123 -22.92 -25.51 -34.80
CA PRO A 123 -22.65 -24.80 -33.56
C PRO A 123 -23.88 -24.01 -33.08
N PRO A 124 -24.02 -23.75 -31.76
CA PRO A 124 -25.12 -22.96 -31.21
C PRO A 124 -24.95 -21.46 -31.50
N GLU A 125 -26.09 -20.78 -31.58
CA GLU A 125 -26.26 -19.37 -31.94
C GLU A 125 -25.49 -18.41 -31.02
N THR A 126 -24.78 -17.47 -31.64
CA THR A 126 -24.17 -16.30 -30.99
C THR A 126 -25.20 -15.17 -30.93
N PRO A 127 -25.43 -14.50 -29.78
CA PRO A 127 -26.27 -13.32 -29.74
C PRO A 127 -25.61 -12.18 -30.54
N GLN A 128 -26.35 -11.67 -31.52
CA GLN A 128 -25.94 -10.57 -32.39
C GLN A 128 -25.75 -9.26 -31.61
N ARG A 129 -24.60 -8.63 -31.85
CA ARG A 129 -24.31 -7.22 -31.53
C ARG A 129 -25.11 -6.33 -32.50
N PRO A 130 -25.88 -5.32 -32.06
CA PRO A 130 -26.34 -4.29 -32.98
C PRO A 130 -25.28 -3.18 -33.07
N ALA A 131 -24.75 -2.98 -34.27
CA ALA A 131 -24.17 -1.73 -34.71
C ALA A 131 -25.09 -1.17 -35.80
N ASP A 132 -25.63 0.04 -35.60
CA ASP A 132 -25.41 1.10 -36.59
C ASP A 132 -25.73 2.49 -36.04
N ASN A 133 -24.86 3.43 -36.41
CA ASN A 133 -24.98 4.85 -36.14
C ASN A 133 -25.92 5.49 -37.16
N SER A 134 -26.98 6.15 -36.69
CA SER A 134 -27.62 7.22 -37.45
C SER A 134 -27.63 8.50 -36.62
N VAL A 135 -27.03 9.53 -37.21
CA VAL A 135 -26.87 10.86 -36.62
C VAL A 135 -28.24 11.53 -36.52
N SER A 136 -28.77 11.62 -35.31
CA SER A 136 -29.93 12.44 -34.96
C SER A 136 -29.43 13.69 -34.24
N THR A 137 -29.66 14.85 -34.84
CA THR A 137 -29.47 16.17 -34.22
C THR A 137 -30.52 16.38 -33.14
N SER A 138 -30.22 15.95 -31.91
CA SER A 138 -30.91 16.38 -30.70
C SER A 138 -29.89 17.05 -29.78
N GLU A 139 -30.29 18.16 -29.15
CA GLU A 139 -29.52 18.93 -28.18
C GLU A 139 -28.79 18.04 -27.16
N PRO A 140 -27.57 18.42 -26.72
CA PRO A 140 -26.68 17.50 -26.05
C PRO A 140 -27.24 17.02 -24.71
N ALA A 141 -27.24 15.69 -24.54
CA ALA A 141 -27.55 14.96 -23.31
C ALA A 141 -26.64 15.30 -22.10
N ASP A 142 -25.76 16.30 -22.24
CA ASP A 142 -24.78 16.70 -21.23
C ASP A 142 -25.37 17.51 -20.06
N ALA A 143 -26.61 17.99 -20.15
CA ALA A 143 -27.26 18.67 -19.02
C ALA A 143 -27.91 17.70 -18.01
N GLN A 144 -28.32 16.50 -18.45
CA GLN A 144 -28.95 15.50 -17.59
C GLN A 144 -27.92 14.67 -16.81
N ALA A 145 -26.77 14.35 -17.43
CA ALA A 145 -25.65 13.68 -16.76
C ALA A 145 -25.01 14.52 -15.63
N MET A 146 -25.31 15.83 -15.58
CA MET A 146 -24.91 16.71 -14.47
C MET A 146 -25.82 16.61 -13.24
N LEU A 147 -27.04 16.09 -13.40
CA LEU A 147 -28.01 15.87 -12.32
C LEU A 147 -27.94 14.43 -11.76
N ASP A 148 -27.31 13.50 -12.47
CA ASP A 148 -27.08 12.12 -12.02
C ASP A 148 -25.95 12.00 -10.98
N LEU A 149 -25.22 13.08 -10.70
CA LEU A 149 -24.51 13.25 -9.44
C LEU A 149 -25.48 13.72 -8.35
N GLY A 150 -26.63 13.03 -8.23
CA GLY A 150 -27.53 13.16 -7.08
C GLY A 150 -26.72 13.13 -5.77
N PRO A 151 -27.30 13.56 -4.63
CA PRO A 151 -26.56 13.77 -3.39
C PRO A 151 -25.53 12.66 -3.23
N PHE A 152 -24.23 12.98 -3.07
CA PHE A 152 -23.28 12.00 -2.57
C PHE A 152 -23.79 11.65 -1.18
N GLN A 153 -24.81 10.78 -1.14
CA GLN A 153 -25.03 9.88 -0.05
C GLN A 153 -23.69 9.18 0.11
N ILE A 154 -23.33 8.87 1.33
CA ILE A 154 -22.42 7.78 1.53
C ILE A 154 -23.34 6.58 1.38
N PRO A 155 -23.53 5.94 0.20
CA PRO A 155 -23.78 4.53 0.29
C PRO A 155 -22.51 4.02 0.95
N LEU A 156 -22.60 3.72 2.25
CA LEU A 156 -21.89 2.55 2.72
C LEU A 156 -22.19 1.52 1.63
N ALA A 157 -21.19 0.97 0.96
CA ALA A 157 -21.48 -0.01 -0.07
C ALA A 157 -22.35 -1.07 0.60
N ASP A 158 -23.65 -1.05 0.28
CA ASP A 158 -24.59 -1.99 0.85
C ASP A 158 -24.08 -3.35 0.43
N ASN A 159 -24.23 -4.33 1.31
CA ASN A 159 -23.79 -5.67 1.02
C ASN A 159 -24.38 -6.09 -0.35
N PRO A 160 -23.56 -6.29 -1.40
CA PRO A 160 -24.05 -6.49 -2.78
C PRO A 160 -24.58 -7.91 -3.01
N GLY A 161 -25.09 -8.56 -1.95
CA GLY A 161 -25.64 -9.90 -1.98
C GLY A 161 -24.71 -11.00 -1.45
N TYR A 162 -23.68 -10.67 -0.68
CA TYR A 162 -22.88 -11.68 0.04
C TYR A 162 -23.67 -12.21 1.24
N LEU A 163 -23.89 -13.52 1.31
CA LEU A 163 -24.72 -14.15 2.34
C LEU A 163 -23.90 -14.92 3.40
N GLY A 164 -22.66 -15.28 3.08
CA GLY A 164 -21.81 -16.13 3.90
C GLY A 164 -22.23 -17.61 3.90
N PHE A 165 -21.46 -18.42 4.63
CA PHE A 165 -21.65 -19.87 4.67
C PHE A 165 -22.98 -20.34 5.25
N ALA A 166 -23.65 -19.57 6.10
CA ALA A 166 -24.91 -19.98 6.69
C ALA A 166 -25.97 -20.28 5.60
N ALA A 167 -26.11 -19.39 4.62
CA ALA A 167 -27.04 -19.58 3.50
C ALA A 167 -26.60 -20.75 2.59
N CYS A 168 -25.30 -20.86 2.30
CA CYS A 168 -24.78 -21.94 1.45
C CYS A 168 -24.95 -23.33 2.10
N ARG A 169 -24.87 -23.41 3.45
CA ARG A 169 -24.95 -24.66 4.21
C ARG A 169 -26.32 -25.33 4.12
N GLU A 170 -27.38 -24.57 3.87
CA GLU A 170 -28.75 -25.09 3.72
C GLU A 170 -28.85 -26.17 2.64
N CYS A 171 -28.08 -26.02 1.55
CA CYS A 171 -28.07 -26.97 0.43
C CYS A 171 -26.71 -27.67 0.23
N HIS A 172 -25.60 -27.05 0.63
CA HIS A 172 -24.22 -27.53 0.39
C HIS A 172 -23.46 -27.88 1.68
N ALA A 173 -24.15 -28.43 2.69
CA ALA A 173 -23.59 -28.69 4.02
C ALA A 173 -22.23 -29.41 4.01
N GLU A 174 -22.08 -30.46 3.20
CA GLU A 174 -20.83 -31.22 3.07
C GLU A 174 -19.69 -30.37 2.51
N ARG A 175 -19.95 -29.60 1.43
CA ARG A 175 -18.93 -28.74 0.80
C ARG A 175 -18.51 -27.60 1.72
N VAL A 176 -19.46 -27.02 2.47
CA VAL A 176 -19.15 -26.01 3.48
C VAL A 176 -18.25 -26.60 4.56
N ALA A 177 -18.56 -27.80 5.07
CA ALA A 177 -17.74 -28.47 6.07
C ALA A 177 -16.31 -28.77 5.58
N GLU A 178 -16.14 -29.16 4.30
CA GLU A 178 -14.82 -29.32 3.68
C GLU A 178 -14.08 -27.97 3.63
N CYS A 179 -14.72 -26.92 3.11
CA CYS A 179 -14.10 -25.61 2.91
C CYS A 179 -13.68 -24.95 4.24
N GLU A 180 -14.44 -25.13 5.33
CA GLU A 180 -14.11 -24.62 6.67
C GLU A 180 -12.78 -25.16 7.24
N THR A 181 -12.29 -26.28 6.70
CA THR A 181 -10.99 -26.86 7.09
C THR A 181 -9.81 -26.30 6.30
N THR A 182 -10.07 -25.51 5.24
CA THR A 182 -9.04 -25.01 4.33
C THR A 182 -8.28 -23.82 4.92
N PRO A 183 -6.99 -23.64 4.57
CA PRO A 183 -6.25 -22.43 4.89
C PRO A 183 -6.90 -21.15 4.35
N HIS A 184 -7.61 -21.23 3.21
CA HIS A 184 -8.38 -20.11 2.66
C HIS A 184 -9.43 -19.61 3.64
N PHE A 185 -10.28 -20.50 4.18
CA PHE A 185 -11.26 -20.10 5.17
C PHE A 185 -10.58 -19.62 6.47
N GLN A 186 -9.51 -20.28 6.89
CA GLN A 186 -8.82 -19.96 8.15
C GLN A 186 -7.96 -18.71 8.12
N THR A 187 -7.78 -18.09 6.96
CA THR A 187 -6.93 -16.90 6.79
C THR A 187 -7.38 -15.70 7.64
N CYS A 188 -8.66 -15.66 8.04
CA CYS A 188 -9.19 -14.77 9.08
C CYS A 188 -10.23 -15.52 9.92
N ARG A 189 -10.15 -15.38 11.25
CA ARG A 189 -11.12 -15.96 12.19
C ARG A 189 -11.32 -15.10 13.42
N TYR A 190 -12.43 -15.35 14.13
CA TYR A 190 -12.61 -14.89 15.50
C TYR A 190 -11.78 -15.76 16.48
N PRO A 191 -11.20 -15.16 17.53
CA PRO A 191 -10.42 -15.89 18.52
C PRO A 191 -11.33 -16.78 19.38
N THR A 192 -10.92 -18.03 19.57
CA THR A 192 -11.65 -19.06 20.34
C THR A 192 -10.65 -19.91 21.12
N THR A 193 -11.07 -20.46 22.26
CA THR A 193 -10.17 -21.17 23.18
C THR A 193 -9.56 -22.44 22.59
N ASP A 194 -10.23 -23.10 21.65
CA ASP A 194 -9.72 -24.27 20.94
C ASP A 194 -8.75 -23.90 19.80
N ARG A 195 -8.83 -22.68 19.27
CA ARG A 195 -8.02 -22.24 18.12
C ARG A 195 -6.84 -21.35 18.49
N MET A 196 -6.87 -20.65 19.61
CA MET A 196 -5.75 -19.80 20.05
C MET A 196 -4.54 -20.62 20.55
N PRO A 197 -3.31 -20.09 20.48
CA PRO A 197 -2.12 -20.75 21.00
C PRO A 197 -2.24 -21.11 22.47
N ARG A 198 -1.80 -22.33 22.84
CA ARG A 198 -1.89 -22.81 24.23
C ARG A 198 -1.17 -21.91 25.25
N ARG A 199 -0.17 -21.13 24.80
CA ARG A 199 0.59 -20.23 25.66
C ARG A 199 -0.26 -19.13 26.30
N PHE A 200 -1.37 -18.69 25.68
CA PHE A 200 -2.33 -17.77 26.32
C PHE A 200 -2.85 -18.28 27.68
N PHE A 201 -2.92 -19.60 27.85
CA PHE A 201 -3.46 -20.26 29.03
C PHE A 201 -2.38 -20.77 30.00
N SER A 202 -1.10 -20.43 29.76
CA SER A 202 -0.03 -20.86 30.67
C SER A 202 -0.18 -20.22 32.05
N ALA A 203 -0.01 -21.02 33.10
CA ALA A 203 0.05 -20.55 34.47
C ALA A 203 1.36 -19.79 34.77
N ASN A 204 2.40 -20.00 33.96
CA ASN A 204 3.67 -19.29 34.08
C ASN A 204 3.59 -17.96 33.31
N PRO A 205 3.68 -16.79 33.99
CA PRO A 205 3.60 -15.49 33.32
C PRO A 205 4.65 -15.28 32.24
N ALA A 206 5.84 -15.89 32.38
CA ALA A 206 6.90 -15.78 31.37
C ALA A 206 6.48 -16.37 30.02
N ASP A 207 5.66 -17.41 30.00
CA ASP A 207 5.18 -18.02 28.75
C ASP A 207 4.17 -17.14 28.01
N ARG A 208 3.56 -16.17 28.71
CA ARG A 208 2.58 -15.20 28.20
C ARG A 208 3.19 -13.83 27.95
N THR A 209 4.50 -13.70 28.11
CA THR A 209 5.19 -12.43 28.02
C THR A 209 6.11 -12.44 26.82
N PHE A 210 6.17 -11.31 26.12
CA PHE A 210 7.18 -11.03 25.11
C PHE A 210 7.91 -9.75 25.49
N VAL A 211 9.23 -9.82 25.60
CA VAL A 211 10.10 -8.69 25.87
C VAL A 211 10.82 -8.29 24.58
N VAL A 212 10.59 -7.06 24.15
CA VAL A 212 11.22 -6.53 22.94
C VAL A 212 12.74 -6.45 23.17
N PRO A 213 13.57 -7.14 22.36
CA PRO A 213 15.01 -7.14 22.54
C PRO A 213 15.60 -5.73 22.58
N GLY A 214 16.47 -5.46 23.55
CA GLY A 214 17.17 -4.19 23.69
C GLY A 214 16.33 -3.01 24.17
N THR A 215 15.09 -3.23 24.62
CA THR A 215 14.21 -2.15 25.12
C THR A 215 13.59 -2.49 26.48
N SER A 216 12.89 -1.53 27.07
CA SER A 216 12.05 -1.73 28.27
C SER A 216 10.59 -2.06 27.96
N ILE A 217 10.24 -2.26 26.69
CA ILE A 217 8.88 -2.55 26.24
C ILE A 217 8.60 -4.03 26.43
N ARG A 218 7.47 -4.32 27.07
CA ARG A 218 6.95 -5.67 27.30
C ARG A 218 5.52 -5.75 26.79
N PHE A 219 5.18 -6.89 26.21
CA PHE A 219 3.81 -7.26 25.88
C PHE A 219 3.38 -8.49 26.68
N GLU A 220 2.17 -8.46 27.22
CA GLU A 220 1.56 -9.58 27.94
C GLU A 220 0.29 -10.05 27.19
N MET A 221 0.24 -11.34 26.88
CA MET A 221 -0.82 -12.00 26.14
C MET A 221 -1.72 -12.74 27.13
N ASN A 222 -2.93 -12.21 27.35
CA ASN A 222 -3.81 -12.68 28.42
C ASN A 222 -5.14 -13.20 27.87
N TYR A 223 -5.75 -14.09 28.64
CA TYR A 223 -7.14 -14.51 28.47
C TYR A 223 -7.85 -14.34 29.81
N THR A 224 -8.83 -13.44 29.89
CA THR A 224 -9.57 -13.13 31.12
C THR A 224 -11.01 -12.77 30.75
N ASP A 225 -11.98 -13.26 31.52
CA ASP A 225 -13.41 -13.01 31.32
C ASP A 225 -13.92 -13.27 29.89
N GLY A 226 -13.38 -14.31 29.24
CA GLY A 226 -13.75 -14.68 27.87
C GLY A 226 -13.11 -13.84 26.78
N GLN A 227 -12.22 -12.91 27.12
CA GLN A 227 -11.55 -12.03 26.15
C GLN A 227 -10.05 -12.31 26.09
N PHE A 228 -9.54 -12.35 24.87
CA PHE A 228 -8.10 -12.35 24.60
C PHE A 228 -7.61 -10.90 24.52
N THR A 229 -6.49 -10.60 25.16
CA THR A 229 -5.93 -9.24 25.19
C THR A 229 -4.42 -9.25 25.01
N GLN A 230 -3.91 -8.13 24.51
CA GLN A 230 -2.49 -7.79 24.50
C GLN A 230 -2.28 -6.52 25.32
N THR A 231 -1.41 -6.58 26.33
CA THR A 231 -1.08 -5.43 27.19
C THR A 231 0.36 -5.01 26.95
N ALA A 232 0.57 -3.82 26.39
CA ALA A 232 1.86 -3.17 26.30
C ALA A 232 2.20 -2.48 27.64
N SER A 233 3.42 -2.66 28.12
CA SER A 233 3.97 -2.01 29.31
C SER A 233 5.33 -1.39 28.99
N GLN A 234 5.54 -0.13 29.41
CA GLN A 234 6.82 0.55 29.28
C GLN A 234 7.33 1.02 30.65
N GLY A 235 8.55 0.61 31.02
CA GLY A 235 9.14 0.90 32.32
C GLY A 235 8.69 -0.06 33.43
N THR A 236 9.23 0.12 34.64
CA THR A 236 8.94 -0.77 35.78
C THR A 236 7.73 -0.26 36.57
N PRO A 237 6.71 -1.10 36.86
CA PRO A 237 5.61 -0.72 37.75
C PRO A 237 6.14 -0.25 39.12
N PRO A 238 5.51 0.76 39.77
CA PRO A 238 4.24 1.41 39.41
C PRO A 238 4.39 2.65 38.51
N LEU A 239 5.61 2.98 38.09
CA LEU A 239 5.91 4.21 37.32
C LEU A 239 5.77 4.04 35.80
N GLY A 240 5.60 2.80 35.33
CA GLY A 240 5.45 2.47 33.92
C GLY A 240 4.03 2.71 33.39
N SER A 241 3.92 3.12 32.13
CA SER A 241 2.62 3.20 31.43
C SER A 241 2.20 1.82 30.95
N GLN A 242 0.91 1.52 31.04
CA GLN A 242 0.32 0.32 30.47
C GLN A 242 -0.81 0.69 29.51
N THR A 243 -0.94 -0.07 28.43
CA THR A 243 -2.05 0.07 27.47
C THR A 243 -2.48 -1.33 27.06
N THR A 244 -3.79 -1.59 27.07
CA THR A 244 -4.37 -2.89 26.75
C THR A 244 -5.29 -2.77 25.56
N SER A 245 -5.19 -3.72 24.62
CA SER A 245 -6.13 -3.90 23.52
C SER A 245 -6.71 -5.31 23.52
N THR A 246 -7.94 -5.44 23.04
CA THR A 246 -8.56 -6.74 22.77
C THR A 246 -7.98 -7.37 21.52
N ILE A 247 -8.03 -8.69 21.43
CA ILE A 247 -7.82 -9.41 20.17
C ILE A 247 -9.21 -9.75 19.65
N ASP A 248 -9.58 -9.15 18.52
CA ASP A 248 -10.92 -9.26 17.94
C ASP A 248 -10.94 -10.15 16.69
N LEU A 249 -9.84 -10.15 15.91
CA LEU A 249 -9.63 -11.04 14.77
C LEU A 249 -8.22 -11.62 14.79
N VAL A 250 -8.08 -12.80 14.18
CA VAL A 250 -6.81 -13.48 13.97
C VAL A 250 -6.62 -13.69 12.48
N TYR A 251 -5.52 -13.19 11.92
CA TYR A 251 -5.10 -13.46 10.55
C TYR A 251 -4.02 -14.54 10.53
N GLY A 252 -4.06 -15.41 9.52
CA GLY A 252 -3.17 -16.56 9.37
C GLY A 252 -3.79 -17.85 9.91
N ALA A 253 -3.47 -19.01 9.34
CA ALA A 253 -4.11 -20.29 9.62
C ALA A 253 -3.32 -21.12 10.64
N LYS A 254 -4.00 -21.57 11.70
CA LYS A 254 -3.39 -22.33 12.80
C LYS A 254 -2.60 -23.54 12.28
N ASN A 255 -1.41 -23.79 12.81
CA ASN A 255 -0.50 -24.90 12.45
C ASN A 255 -0.01 -24.91 10.99
N THR A 256 -0.33 -23.88 10.20
CA THR A 256 0.02 -23.82 8.77
C THR A 256 0.62 -22.47 8.37
N SER A 257 0.42 -21.43 9.18
CA SER A 257 1.11 -20.15 9.09
C SER A 257 1.20 -19.50 10.47
N ASP A 258 2.05 -18.47 10.56
CA ASP A 258 2.07 -17.55 11.71
C ASP A 258 0.73 -16.83 11.84
N GLU A 259 0.42 -16.39 13.07
CA GLU A 259 -0.80 -15.66 13.40
C GLU A 259 -0.48 -14.21 13.79
N VAL A 260 -1.18 -13.26 13.17
CA VAL A 260 -1.18 -11.85 13.61
C VAL A 260 -2.55 -11.48 14.13
N TYR A 261 -2.60 -10.58 15.11
CA TYR A 261 -3.81 -10.27 15.87
C TYR A 261 -4.27 -8.85 15.58
N LEU A 262 -5.57 -8.67 15.39
CA LEU A 262 -6.16 -7.37 15.08
C LEU A 262 -7.16 -6.95 16.14
N SER A 263 -7.27 -5.64 16.37
CA SER A 263 -8.16 -5.04 17.36
C SER A 263 -9.01 -3.92 16.76
N TRP A 264 -10.29 -3.89 17.14
CA TRP A 264 -11.20 -2.78 16.87
C TRP A 264 -10.92 -1.63 17.82
N HIS A 265 -10.61 -0.46 17.27
CA HIS A 265 -10.46 0.76 18.05
C HIS A 265 -11.77 1.55 18.16
N PRO A 266 -11.94 2.37 19.22
CA PRO A 266 -13.16 3.16 19.43
C PRO A 266 -13.51 4.15 18.31
N ASP A 267 -12.54 4.50 17.47
CA ASP A 267 -12.71 5.34 16.28
C ASP A 267 -13.19 4.56 15.03
N GLY A 268 -13.44 3.26 15.18
CA GLY A 268 -13.88 2.37 14.10
C GLY A 268 -12.73 1.86 13.21
N GLN A 269 -11.48 2.19 13.53
CA GLN A 269 -10.34 1.64 12.81
C GLN A 269 -10.01 0.22 13.30
N MET A 270 -9.64 -0.65 12.37
CA MET A 270 -8.93 -1.89 12.70
C MET A 270 -7.44 -1.63 12.73
N ARG A 271 -6.76 -2.13 13.77
CA ARG A 271 -5.29 -2.03 13.90
C ARG A 271 -4.65 -3.38 14.16
N GLU A 272 -3.43 -3.54 13.66
CA GLU A 272 -2.61 -4.73 13.88
C GLU A 272 -1.89 -4.58 15.22
N LEU A 273 -1.98 -5.61 16.05
CA LEU A 273 -1.27 -5.65 17.33
C LEU A 273 0.18 -6.07 17.09
N PRO A 274 1.15 -5.46 17.80
CA PRO A 274 2.58 -5.69 17.57
C PRO A 274 3.04 -7.14 17.70
N VAL A 275 2.50 -7.89 18.67
CA VAL A 275 2.93 -9.26 18.94
C VAL A 275 1.94 -10.27 18.35
N GLY A 276 2.47 -11.21 17.55
CA GLY A 276 1.77 -12.36 17.00
C GLY A 276 2.38 -13.69 17.47
N TRP A 277 1.85 -14.78 16.96
CA TRP A 277 2.35 -16.13 17.19
C TRP A 277 3.12 -16.64 15.98
N VAL A 278 4.41 -16.95 16.17
CA VAL A 278 5.28 -17.48 15.12
C VAL A 278 5.26 -19.00 15.23
N ASP A 279 4.51 -19.65 14.34
CA ASP A 279 4.21 -21.08 14.40
C ASP A 279 5.46 -21.93 14.15
N ALA A 280 6.31 -21.54 13.20
CA ALA A 280 7.57 -22.24 12.93
C ALA A 280 8.51 -22.30 14.16
N HIS A 281 8.39 -21.34 15.07
CA HIS A 281 9.22 -21.22 16.28
C HIS A 281 8.46 -21.57 17.58
N GLN A 282 7.15 -21.77 17.51
CA GLN A 282 6.26 -21.98 18.67
C GLN A 282 6.50 -20.93 19.78
N ALA A 283 6.62 -19.67 19.34
CA ALA A 283 7.02 -18.54 20.18
C ALA A 283 6.24 -17.26 19.82
N TRP A 284 6.22 -16.32 20.76
CA TRP A 284 5.79 -14.96 20.49
C TRP A 284 6.83 -14.22 19.65
N GLY A 285 6.36 -13.44 18.69
CA GLY A 285 7.21 -12.59 17.87
C GLY A 285 6.53 -11.28 17.55
N ALA A 286 7.31 -10.22 17.44
CA ALA A 286 6.79 -8.91 17.07
C ALA A 286 6.96 -8.66 15.57
N ALA A 287 5.89 -8.26 14.90
CA ALA A 287 5.93 -7.80 13.51
C ALA A 287 5.97 -6.27 13.50
N GLY A 288 7.00 -5.70 12.83
CA GLY A 288 7.20 -4.27 12.59
C GLY A 288 6.36 -3.29 13.42
N PHE A 289 6.96 -2.72 14.48
CA PHE A 289 6.32 -1.71 15.33
C PHE A 289 7.34 -0.65 15.76
N ASP A 290 6.84 0.48 16.27
CA ASP A 290 7.69 1.55 16.79
C ASP A 290 8.39 1.13 18.10
N ARG A 291 9.65 0.70 17.96
CA ARG A 291 10.51 0.28 19.09
C ARG A 291 10.96 1.44 19.97
N LEU A 292 10.89 2.67 19.47
CA LEU A 292 11.26 3.88 20.21
C LEU A 292 10.04 4.52 20.90
N GLY A 293 8.83 4.11 20.52
CA GLY A 293 7.56 4.44 21.15
C GLY A 293 7.26 3.60 22.40
N GLY A 294 6.09 3.82 23.00
CA GLY A 294 5.63 3.13 24.21
C GLY A 294 4.95 1.77 23.99
N GLY A 295 5.19 1.12 22.83
CA GLY A 295 4.38 -0.03 22.40
C GLY A 295 2.98 0.39 21.92
N ASP A 296 2.92 1.37 21.03
CA ASP A 296 1.68 1.93 20.51
C ASP A 296 0.89 0.89 19.68
N PHE A 297 -0.39 0.70 19.99
CA PHE A 297 -1.36 -0.02 19.17
C PHE A 297 -1.90 0.90 18.06
N GLY A 298 -0.98 1.58 17.36
CA GLY A 298 -1.27 2.59 16.36
C GLY A 298 -1.12 2.09 14.92
N ARG A 299 -0.74 0.82 14.71
CA ARG A 299 -0.46 0.28 13.38
C ARG A 299 -1.75 0.04 12.62
N GLU A 300 -2.09 0.98 11.73
CA GLU A 300 -3.23 0.87 10.82
C GLU A 300 -3.02 -0.24 9.79
N LEU A 301 -4.08 -0.99 9.45
CA LEU A 301 -4.08 -1.87 8.29
C LEU A 301 -4.55 -1.14 7.05
N THR A 302 -4.07 -1.58 5.89
CA THR A 302 -4.63 -1.19 4.61
C THR A 302 -5.86 -2.03 4.28
N VAL A 303 -6.78 -1.45 3.49
CA VAL A 303 -7.95 -2.15 2.92
C VAL A 303 -7.57 -3.47 2.24
N ARG A 304 -6.40 -3.53 1.59
CA ARG A 304 -5.92 -4.72 0.87
C ARG A 304 -5.75 -5.94 1.77
N CYS A 305 -5.33 -5.73 3.03
CA CYS A 305 -5.26 -6.81 4.02
C CYS A 305 -6.63 -7.47 4.20
N PHE A 306 -7.70 -6.67 4.25
CA PHE A 306 -9.05 -7.19 4.43
C PHE A 306 -9.57 -7.93 3.19
N GLU A 307 -9.28 -7.46 1.98
CA GLU A 307 -9.74 -8.11 0.75
C GLU A 307 -9.08 -9.46 0.45
N CYS A 308 -7.83 -9.63 0.88
CA CYS A 308 -7.15 -10.91 0.76
C CYS A 308 -7.66 -11.92 1.80
N HIS A 309 -7.97 -11.44 3.01
CA HIS A 309 -8.23 -12.30 4.16
C HIS A 309 -9.73 -12.52 4.46
N ASN A 310 -10.64 -11.82 3.79
CA ASN A 310 -12.07 -11.88 4.08
C ASN A 310 -12.89 -11.97 2.79
N THR A 311 -14.11 -12.49 2.93
CA THR A 311 -15.05 -12.63 1.82
C THR A 311 -15.69 -11.30 1.47
N TRP A 312 -16.14 -10.59 2.50
CA TRP A 312 -16.79 -9.29 2.38
C TRP A 312 -16.62 -8.48 3.65
N PHE A 313 -16.57 -7.16 3.53
CA PHE A 313 -16.59 -6.22 4.64
C PHE A 313 -17.12 -4.87 4.17
N GLN A 314 -17.73 -4.12 5.09
CA GLN A 314 -18.15 -2.76 4.82
C GLN A 314 -17.06 -1.76 5.20
N HIS A 315 -16.27 -1.34 4.21
CA HIS A 315 -15.28 -0.28 4.35
C HIS A 315 -15.94 1.09 4.32
N VAL A 316 -15.40 2.02 5.12
CA VAL A 316 -15.76 3.44 5.04
C VAL A 316 -14.89 4.08 3.96
N PRO A 317 -15.45 4.48 2.80
CA PRO A 317 -14.66 4.99 1.68
C PRO A 317 -13.74 6.14 2.07
N GLY A 318 -12.56 6.22 1.45
CA GLY A 318 -11.55 7.24 1.74
C GLY A 318 -10.68 7.01 2.98
N THR A 319 -11.02 6.04 3.83
CA THR A 319 -10.21 5.70 5.00
C THR A 319 -9.22 4.58 4.68
N LEU A 320 -8.07 4.51 5.38
CA LEU A 320 -7.13 3.40 5.18
C LEU A 320 -7.60 2.08 5.81
N GLY A 321 -8.32 2.15 6.92
CA GLY A 321 -8.70 0.97 7.71
C GLY A 321 -9.90 1.17 8.64
N THR A 322 -10.83 2.07 8.29
CA THR A 322 -12.10 2.21 9.03
C THR A 322 -13.17 1.32 8.40
N TYR A 323 -13.82 0.52 9.21
CA TYR A 323 -14.85 -0.43 8.78
C TYR A 323 -16.06 -0.35 9.70
N THR A 324 -17.24 -0.72 9.20
CA THR A 324 -18.44 -0.79 10.04
C THR A 324 -18.38 -2.07 10.91
N PRO A 325 -18.36 -1.97 12.25
CA PRO A 325 -18.38 -3.15 13.11
C PRO A 325 -19.60 -4.04 12.82
N GLY A 326 -19.41 -5.36 12.91
CA GLY A 326 -20.46 -6.36 12.62
C GLY A 326 -20.78 -6.58 11.14
N HIS A 327 -20.17 -5.84 10.21
CA HIS A 327 -20.36 -5.98 8.77
C HIS A 327 -19.12 -6.62 8.14
N LEU A 328 -18.88 -7.89 8.48
CA LEU A 328 -17.72 -8.67 8.07
C LEU A 328 -18.11 -10.13 7.84
N LEU A 329 -17.71 -10.69 6.71
CA LEU A 329 -17.68 -12.12 6.44
C LEU A 329 -16.22 -12.58 6.47
N ALA A 330 -15.80 -13.07 7.65
CA ALA A 330 -14.42 -13.47 7.90
C ALA A 330 -14.00 -14.71 7.08
N GLY A 331 -12.74 -14.72 6.67
CA GLY A 331 -12.13 -15.80 5.90
C GLY A 331 -12.50 -15.76 4.41
N VAL A 332 -11.79 -16.53 3.59
CA VAL A 332 -12.12 -16.70 2.17
C VAL A 332 -13.12 -17.86 2.04
N THR A 333 -14.39 -17.51 1.83
CA THR A 333 -15.52 -18.43 1.63
C THR A 333 -15.82 -18.66 0.15
N CYS A 334 -16.85 -19.45 -0.18
CA CYS A 334 -17.27 -19.75 -1.54
C CYS A 334 -17.47 -18.48 -2.39
N GLU A 335 -18.12 -17.47 -1.81
CA GLU A 335 -18.50 -16.25 -2.54
C GLU A 335 -17.31 -15.39 -2.96
N ARG A 336 -16.11 -15.64 -2.40
CA ARG A 336 -14.91 -14.94 -2.87
C ARG A 336 -14.48 -15.41 -4.26
N CYS A 337 -14.71 -16.69 -4.58
CA CYS A 337 -14.39 -17.29 -5.87
C CYS A 337 -15.60 -17.33 -6.81
N HIS A 338 -16.80 -17.42 -6.25
CA HIS A 338 -18.05 -17.58 -6.98
C HIS A 338 -18.87 -16.29 -7.14
N GLY A 339 -18.51 -15.23 -6.41
CA GLY A 339 -19.27 -13.99 -6.35
C GLY A 339 -20.41 -14.03 -5.32
N PRO A 340 -21.13 -12.91 -5.14
CA PRO A 340 -22.27 -12.81 -4.21
C PRO A 340 -23.35 -13.86 -4.54
N ALA A 341 -23.83 -14.60 -3.54
CA ALA A 341 -24.74 -15.73 -3.76
C ALA A 341 -26.23 -15.38 -3.62
N GLN A 342 -26.60 -14.13 -3.30
CA GLN A 342 -27.99 -13.76 -3.01
C GLN A 342 -28.97 -14.15 -4.13
N GLU A 343 -28.64 -13.84 -5.39
CA GLU A 343 -29.50 -14.17 -6.53
C GLU A 343 -29.64 -15.69 -6.71
N HIS A 344 -28.55 -16.42 -6.56
CA HIS A 344 -28.54 -17.88 -6.63
C HIS A 344 -29.40 -18.52 -5.55
N VAL A 345 -29.18 -18.16 -4.29
CA VAL A 345 -29.93 -18.70 -3.15
C VAL A 345 -31.42 -18.37 -3.30
N GLN A 346 -31.76 -17.15 -3.70
CA GLN A 346 -33.15 -16.76 -3.92
C GLN A 346 -33.78 -17.59 -5.05
N PHE A 347 -33.11 -17.73 -6.19
CA PHE A 347 -33.62 -18.50 -7.31
C PHE A 347 -33.90 -19.97 -6.95
N HIS A 348 -32.99 -20.65 -6.26
CA HIS A 348 -33.20 -22.07 -5.89
C HIS A 348 -34.19 -22.27 -4.75
N ARG A 349 -34.39 -21.28 -3.87
CA ARG A 349 -35.51 -21.29 -2.92
C ARG A 349 -36.85 -21.23 -3.64
N ASP A 350 -36.94 -20.40 -4.67
CA ASP A 350 -38.14 -20.27 -5.50
C ASP A 350 -38.33 -21.46 -6.45
N HIS A 351 -37.24 -22.16 -6.81
CA HIS A 351 -37.21 -23.30 -7.72
C HIS A 351 -36.43 -24.50 -7.14
N PRO A 352 -36.94 -25.20 -6.10
CA PRO A 352 -36.17 -26.22 -5.36
C PRO A 352 -35.71 -27.44 -6.18
N THR A 353 -36.28 -27.65 -7.36
CA THR A 353 -35.91 -28.76 -8.26
C THR A 353 -34.86 -28.36 -9.30
N ALA A 354 -34.53 -27.07 -9.42
CA ALA A 354 -33.46 -26.61 -10.29
C ALA A 354 -32.09 -27.00 -9.72
N VAL A 355 -31.19 -27.45 -10.58
CA VAL A 355 -29.83 -27.90 -10.23
C VAL A 355 -28.73 -27.20 -11.05
N ASP A 356 -29.09 -26.11 -11.74
CA ASP A 356 -28.13 -25.28 -12.48
C ASP A 356 -27.40 -24.30 -11.54
N THR A 357 -26.48 -23.49 -12.09
CA THR A 357 -25.67 -22.52 -11.32
C THR A 357 -26.20 -21.09 -11.47
N ARG A 358 -27.50 -20.91 -11.69
CA ARG A 358 -28.06 -19.58 -11.99
C ARG A 358 -27.87 -18.62 -10.82
N GLY A 359 -27.55 -17.35 -11.13
CA GLY A 359 -27.36 -16.30 -10.13
C GLY A 359 -26.04 -16.37 -9.36
N ILE A 360 -25.09 -17.21 -9.78
CA ILE A 360 -23.73 -17.27 -9.23
C ILE A 360 -22.73 -17.72 -10.30
N VAL A 361 -21.46 -17.32 -10.17
CA VAL A 361 -20.42 -17.72 -11.11
C VAL A 361 -19.99 -19.16 -10.85
N TYR A 362 -19.83 -19.94 -11.91
CA TYR A 362 -19.15 -21.23 -11.88
C TYR A 362 -17.72 -21.06 -12.44
N PRO A 363 -16.67 -21.04 -11.60
CA PRO A 363 -15.29 -20.77 -12.05
C PRO A 363 -14.79 -21.75 -13.11
N GLY A 364 -15.25 -23.01 -13.10
CA GLY A 364 -14.88 -24.01 -14.12
C GLY A 364 -15.39 -23.71 -15.53
N GLY A 365 -16.35 -22.78 -15.68
CA GLY A 365 -16.85 -22.31 -16.98
C GLY A 365 -16.16 -21.04 -17.48
N LEU A 366 -15.25 -20.44 -16.70
CA LEU A 366 -14.52 -19.25 -17.09
C LEU A 366 -13.42 -19.57 -18.11
N SER A 367 -13.02 -18.57 -18.91
CA SER A 367 -11.79 -18.69 -19.68
C SER A 367 -10.59 -18.88 -18.76
N ARG A 368 -9.51 -19.46 -19.27
CA ARG A 368 -8.27 -19.69 -18.50
C ARG A 368 -7.80 -18.43 -17.76
N ASP A 369 -7.77 -17.29 -18.46
CA ASP A 369 -7.32 -16.01 -17.88
C ASP A 369 -8.27 -15.53 -16.78
N ARG A 370 -9.60 -15.58 -17.01
CA ARG A 370 -10.58 -15.16 -16.01
C ARG A 370 -10.59 -16.07 -14.78
N LEU A 371 -10.33 -17.36 -14.94
CA LEU A 371 -10.15 -18.28 -13.81
C LEU A 371 -8.89 -17.95 -13.00
N LEU A 372 -7.77 -17.66 -13.68
CA LEU A 372 -6.53 -17.24 -13.00
C LEU A 372 -6.71 -15.89 -12.28
N ASP A 373 -7.47 -14.97 -12.86
CA ASP A 373 -7.80 -13.66 -12.27
C ASP A 373 -8.50 -13.81 -10.91
N VAL A 374 -9.35 -14.82 -10.72
CA VAL A 374 -9.97 -15.13 -9.42
C VAL A 374 -8.91 -15.40 -8.35
N CYS A 375 -7.86 -16.15 -8.69
CA CYS A 375 -6.76 -16.46 -7.76
C CYS A 375 -5.78 -15.28 -7.61
N LEU A 376 -5.51 -14.57 -8.71
CA LEU A 376 -4.60 -13.42 -8.78
C LEU A 376 -5.04 -12.30 -7.85
N GLN A 377 -6.33 -12.20 -7.49
CA GLN A 377 -6.79 -11.32 -6.42
C GLN A 377 -5.83 -11.39 -5.23
N CYS A 378 -5.62 -12.57 -4.65
CA CYS A 378 -4.86 -12.71 -3.40
C CYS A 378 -3.43 -13.26 -3.60
N HIS A 379 -3.22 -14.07 -4.63
CA HIS A 379 -1.95 -14.78 -4.89
C HIS A 379 -1.04 -14.04 -5.87
N SER A 380 -1.13 -12.71 -5.91
CA SER A 380 -0.25 -11.85 -6.68
C SER A 380 0.05 -10.55 -5.94
N ASN A 381 1.01 -9.78 -6.45
CA ASN A 381 1.26 -8.42 -5.98
C ASN A 381 0.27 -7.39 -6.57
N ALA A 382 -1.00 -7.79 -6.76
CA ALA A 382 -2.13 -6.91 -7.02
C ALA A 382 -2.51 -6.11 -5.76
N ILE A 383 -1.64 -5.17 -5.37
CA ILE A 383 -1.73 -4.43 -4.10
C ILE A 383 -2.29 -3.02 -4.23
N ARG A 384 -2.44 -2.50 -5.45
CA ARG A 384 -2.93 -1.13 -5.70
C ARG A 384 -4.33 -1.17 -6.30
N HIS A 385 -5.30 -0.55 -5.63
CA HIS A 385 -6.69 -0.57 -6.08
C HIS A 385 -6.95 0.35 -7.27
N ARG A 386 -7.82 -0.11 -8.16
CA ARG A 386 -8.49 0.70 -9.17
C ARG A 386 -9.96 0.84 -8.80
N GLY A 387 -10.24 1.72 -7.86
CA GLY A 387 -11.59 2.05 -7.40
C GLY A 387 -11.90 1.51 -5.99
N PRO A 388 -13.19 1.36 -5.65
CA PRO A 388 -13.63 0.92 -4.32
C PRO A 388 -13.14 -0.49 -3.95
N ALA A 389 -13.07 -0.74 -2.64
CA ALA A 389 -12.81 -2.08 -2.09
C ALA A 389 -13.85 -3.09 -2.60
N LEU A 390 -13.42 -4.33 -2.83
CA LEU A 390 -14.27 -5.44 -3.28
C LEU A 390 -15.04 -5.14 -4.57
N SER A 391 -14.46 -4.38 -5.50
CA SER A 391 -15.09 -4.06 -6.77
C SER A 391 -15.00 -5.20 -7.81
N PHE A 392 -13.97 -6.04 -7.76
CA PHE A 392 -13.80 -7.17 -8.66
C PHE A 392 -14.92 -8.22 -8.50
N ARG A 393 -15.42 -8.76 -9.61
CA ARG A 393 -16.27 -9.96 -9.63
C ARG A 393 -15.62 -11.07 -10.45
N PRO A 394 -15.78 -12.35 -10.05
CA PRO A 394 -15.29 -13.48 -10.85
C PRO A 394 -15.84 -13.42 -12.29
N GLY A 395 -14.93 -13.44 -13.27
CA GLY A 395 -15.26 -13.23 -14.68
C GLY A 395 -14.82 -11.87 -15.22
N ASP A 396 -14.56 -10.89 -14.36
CA ASP A 396 -13.96 -9.61 -14.74
C ASP A 396 -12.46 -9.76 -15.04
N ASP A 397 -11.90 -8.81 -15.78
CA ASP A 397 -10.45 -8.67 -15.89
C ASP A 397 -9.88 -8.07 -14.61
N LEU A 398 -8.97 -8.76 -13.93
CA LEU A 398 -8.46 -8.25 -12.65
C LEU A 398 -7.75 -6.90 -12.82
N SER A 399 -7.16 -6.63 -13.98
CA SER A 399 -6.46 -5.38 -14.25
C SER A 399 -7.39 -4.15 -14.28
N ASP A 400 -8.70 -4.34 -14.44
CA ASP A 400 -9.67 -3.24 -14.35
C ASP A 400 -9.89 -2.78 -12.89
N HIS A 401 -9.59 -3.65 -11.93
CA HIS A 401 -9.86 -3.45 -10.49
C HIS A 401 -8.61 -3.31 -9.64
N TYR A 402 -7.48 -3.86 -10.11
CA TYR A 402 -6.21 -3.77 -9.41
C TYR A 402 -5.08 -3.50 -10.38
N ARG A 403 -4.08 -2.79 -9.88
CA ARG A 403 -2.79 -2.70 -10.51
C ARG A 403 -1.85 -3.72 -9.86
N TYR A 404 -1.16 -4.46 -10.74
CA TYR A 404 -0.04 -5.31 -10.39
C TYR A 404 1.23 -4.48 -10.21
N VAL A 405 1.94 -4.76 -9.13
CA VAL A 405 3.29 -4.23 -8.91
C VAL A 405 4.24 -5.41 -9.01
N HIS A 406 5.17 -5.36 -9.95
CA HIS A 406 6.24 -6.35 -9.99
C HIS A 406 7.27 -5.98 -8.93
N PRO A 407 7.53 -6.85 -7.93
CA PRO A 407 8.56 -6.59 -6.94
C PRO A 407 9.89 -6.37 -7.66
N LYS A 408 10.57 -5.28 -7.32
CA LYS A 408 11.89 -5.00 -7.88
C LYS A 408 12.92 -6.02 -7.40
N PHE A 409 12.75 -6.49 -6.17
CA PHE A 409 13.61 -7.45 -5.51
C PHE A 409 12.79 -8.58 -4.87
N GLU A 410 13.39 -9.75 -4.72
CA GLU A 410 12.70 -10.93 -4.21
C GLU A 410 12.28 -10.81 -2.74
N GLU A 411 13.02 -10.06 -1.93
CA GLU A 411 12.68 -9.76 -0.55
C GLU A 411 11.52 -8.77 -0.39
N ASP A 412 11.08 -8.12 -1.47
CA ASP A 412 9.91 -7.21 -1.46
C ASP A 412 8.60 -7.96 -1.73
N ASP A 413 8.68 -9.24 -2.11
CA ASP A 413 7.53 -10.05 -2.50
C ASP A 413 6.77 -10.56 -1.27
N HIS A 414 5.51 -10.14 -1.13
CA HIS A 414 4.67 -10.47 0.02
C HIS A 414 4.02 -11.86 -0.10
N VAL A 415 3.59 -12.25 -1.31
CA VAL A 415 2.71 -13.41 -1.55
C VAL A 415 3.36 -14.50 -2.41
N ALA A 416 4.65 -14.35 -2.73
CA ALA A 416 5.39 -15.24 -3.63
C ALA A 416 4.83 -15.21 -5.07
N ASP A 417 4.39 -14.02 -5.54
CA ASP A 417 3.69 -13.70 -6.81
C ASP A 417 3.34 -14.90 -7.72
N GLN A 418 2.50 -15.81 -7.19
CA GLN A 418 2.55 -17.23 -7.56
C GLN A 418 2.22 -17.46 -9.02
N ILE A 419 1.33 -16.63 -9.56
CA ILE A 419 0.83 -16.78 -10.92
C ILE A 419 1.74 -16.06 -11.92
N SER A 420 2.36 -14.93 -11.56
CA SER A 420 3.38 -14.29 -12.41
C SER A 420 4.56 -15.25 -12.62
N ASP A 421 5.04 -15.84 -11.54
CA ASP A 421 6.10 -16.85 -11.56
C ASP A 421 5.69 -18.13 -12.32
N LEU A 422 4.45 -18.61 -12.13
CA LEU A 422 3.93 -19.75 -12.89
C LEU A 422 3.87 -19.46 -14.40
N LYS A 423 3.47 -18.25 -14.81
CA LYS A 423 3.39 -17.81 -16.21
C LYS A 423 4.75 -17.82 -16.92
N GLU A 424 5.86 -17.75 -16.18
CA GLU A 424 7.22 -17.89 -16.74
C GLU A 424 7.62 -19.35 -16.99
N SER A 425 6.85 -20.32 -16.51
CA SER A 425 7.19 -21.74 -16.58
C SER A 425 6.92 -22.30 -17.98
N ALA A 426 7.86 -23.06 -18.53
CA ALA A 426 7.68 -23.68 -19.84
C ALA A 426 6.45 -24.59 -19.90
N CYS A 427 6.12 -25.31 -18.82
CA CYS A 427 4.91 -26.13 -18.73
C CYS A 427 3.62 -25.30 -18.82
N PHE A 428 3.59 -24.11 -18.22
CA PHE A 428 2.42 -23.22 -18.28
C PHE A 428 2.23 -22.66 -19.70
N LEU A 429 3.33 -22.27 -20.35
CA LEU A 429 3.31 -21.70 -21.70
C LEU A 429 2.88 -22.71 -22.78
N HIS A 430 3.07 -24.01 -22.54
CA HIS A 430 2.79 -25.08 -23.51
C HIS A 430 1.65 -26.02 -23.08
N SER A 431 0.82 -25.62 -22.12
CA SER A 431 -0.38 -26.34 -21.70
C SER A 431 -1.51 -25.39 -21.35
N ASP A 432 -2.70 -25.92 -21.08
CA ASP A 432 -3.86 -25.17 -20.58
C ASP A 432 -3.97 -25.20 -19.05
N MET A 433 -2.88 -25.51 -18.34
CA MET A 433 -2.91 -25.66 -16.88
C MET A 433 -3.26 -24.36 -16.16
N THR A 434 -3.88 -24.51 -15.00
CA THR A 434 -4.27 -23.43 -14.07
C THR A 434 -3.94 -23.82 -12.63
N CYS A 435 -4.22 -22.95 -11.67
CA CYS A 435 -4.06 -23.25 -10.25
C CYS A 435 -4.83 -24.53 -9.84
N VAL A 436 -6.03 -24.73 -10.41
CA VAL A 436 -6.88 -25.88 -10.09
C VAL A 436 -6.52 -27.17 -10.84
N THR A 437 -5.48 -27.13 -11.68
CA THR A 437 -4.83 -28.36 -12.18
C THR A 437 -4.10 -29.09 -11.05
N CYS A 438 -3.60 -28.34 -10.06
CA CYS A 438 -2.79 -28.88 -8.96
C CYS A 438 -3.47 -28.75 -7.59
N HIS A 439 -4.31 -27.72 -7.38
CA HIS A 439 -4.94 -27.43 -6.10
C HIS A 439 -6.46 -27.57 -6.14
N ASP A 440 -7.06 -28.17 -5.11
CA ASP A 440 -8.50 -28.08 -4.87
C ASP A 440 -8.76 -27.01 -3.81
N PRO A 441 -9.35 -25.84 -4.16
CA PRO A 441 -9.59 -24.78 -3.19
C PRO A 441 -10.63 -25.14 -2.12
N HIS A 442 -11.35 -26.25 -2.29
CA HIS A 442 -12.34 -26.73 -1.33
C HIS A 442 -11.77 -27.70 -0.29
N ARG A 443 -10.52 -28.18 -0.45
CA ARG A 443 -9.96 -29.27 0.38
C ARG A 443 -8.49 -29.03 0.75
N THR A 444 -8.13 -29.34 2.00
CA THR A 444 -6.79 -29.06 2.55
C THR A 444 -5.71 -30.08 2.15
N SER A 445 -6.09 -31.33 1.87
CA SER A 445 -5.15 -32.46 1.93
C SER A 445 -5.08 -33.31 0.66
N GLN A 446 -5.65 -32.84 -0.45
CA GLN A 446 -5.62 -33.56 -1.72
C GLN A 446 -5.22 -32.59 -2.83
N PRO A 447 -4.21 -32.92 -3.67
CA PRO A 447 -4.01 -32.21 -4.92
C PRO A 447 -5.29 -32.35 -5.76
N ALA A 448 -5.46 -31.43 -6.70
CA ALA A 448 -6.60 -31.48 -7.60
C ALA A 448 -6.71 -32.87 -8.26
N GLN A 449 -7.95 -33.32 -8.50
CA GLN A 449 -8.24 -34.60 -9.16
C GLN A 449 -7.81 -35.85 -8.37
N GLN A 450 -7.45 -35.74 -7.08
CA GLN A 450 -7.00 -36.85 -6.23
C GLN A 450 -5.72 -37.56 -6.72
N LEU A 451 -4.94 -36.89 -7.56
CA LEU A 451 -3.63 -37.37 -8.04
C LEU A 451 -2.51 -36.85 -7.14
N SER A 452 -1.37 -37.53 -7.09
CA SER A 452 -0.14 -36.94 -6.55
C SER A 452 0.41 -35.86 -7.48
N TYR A 453 1.17 -34.89 -6.95
CA TYR A 453 1.82 -33.88 -7.79
C TYR A 453 2.70 -34.50 -8.89
N ARG A 454 3.35 -35.63 -8.61
CA ARG A 454 4.11 -36.38 -9.61
C ARG A 454 3.22 -36.88 -10.74
N GLU A 455 2.08 -37.49 -10.43
CA GLU A 455 1.15 -37.99 -11.44
C GLU A 455 0.61 -36.86 -12.31
N ILE A 456 0.34 -35.68 -11.75
CA ILE A 456 -0.04 -34.48 -12.51
C ILE A 456 1.05 -34.11 -13.51
N CYS A 457 2.32 -34.03 -13.08
CA CYS A 457 3.43 -33.73 -13.99
C CYS A 457 3.58 -34.77 -15.11
N LEU A 458 3.38 -36.05 -14.78
CA LEU A 458 3.52 -37.16 -15.72
C LEU A 458 2.42 -37.23 -16.79
N GLN A 459 1.34 -36.45 -16.66
CA GLN A 459 0.31 -36.34 -17.70
C GLN A 459 0.84 -35.70 -19.00
N CYS A 460 1.84 -34.82 -18.90
CA CYS A 460 2.41 -34.11 -20.05
C CYS A 460 3.85 -34.51 -20.37
N HIS A 461 4.65 -34.92 -19.38
CA HIS A 461 6.06 -35.30 -19.59
C HIS A 461 6.38 -36.66 -18.97
N ALA A 462 6.91 -37.58 -19.78
CA ALA A 462 7.37 -38.87 -19.27
C ALA A 462 8.67 -38.71 -18.44
N ALA A 463 8.84 -39.49 -17.37
CA ALA A 463 10.03 -39.43 -16.51
C ALA A 463 11.40 -39.49 -17.24
N PRO A 464 11.57 -40.26 -18.34
CA PRO A 464 12.81 -40.26 -19.13
C PRO A 464 13.11 -38.94 -19.85
N ALA A 465 12.16 -37.99 -19.91
CA ALA A 465 12.38 -36.66 -20.47
C ALA A 465 13.21 -35.76 -19.54
N CYS A 466 13.40 -36.14 -18.27
CA CYS A 466 14.33 -35.46 -17.37
C CYS A 466 15.77 -35.76 -17.82
N GLN A 467 16.48 -34.75 -18.34
CA GLN A 467 17.84 -34.88 -18.83
C GLN A 467 18.82 -35.37 -17.75
N GLN A 468 18.52 -35.08 -16.47
CA GLN A 468 19.31 -35.51 -15.32
C GLN A 468 18.86 -36.88 -14.76
N HIS A 469 17.82 -37.50 -15.33
CA HIS A 469 17.27 -38.77 -14.82
C HIS A 469 18.31 -39.89 -14.76
N ALA A 470 19.24 -39.92 -15.72
CA ALA A 470 20.31 -40.91 -15.76
C ALA A 470 21.39 -40.69 -14.69
N GLU A 471 21.52 -39.46 -14.19
CA GLU A 471 22.55 -39.05 -13.22
C GLU A 471 22.03 -39.03 -11.78
N ILE A 472 20.70 -39.03 -11.60
CA ILE A 472 20.03 -38.96 -10.31
C ILE A 472 19.71 -40.37 -9.78
N PRO A 473 19.98 -40.68 -8.50
CA PRO A 473 19.64 -41.96 -7.89
C PRO A 473 18.13 -42.28 -7.96
N GLN A 474 17.77 -43.55 -8.20
CA GLN A 474 16.38 -43.99 -8.28
C GLN A 474 15.48 -43.59 -7.09
N PRO A 475 15.94 -43.60 -5.82
CA PRO A 475 15.13 -43.11 -4.70
C PRO A 475 14.78 -41.61 -4.76
N VAL A 476 15.59 -40.82 -5.47
CA VAL A 476 15.35 -39.39 -5.72
C VAL A 476 14.46 -39.19 -6.94
N SER A 477 14.52 -40.12 -7.90
CA SER A 477 13.69 -40.13 -9.11
C SER A 477 12.20 -40.20 -8.78
N GLY A 478 11.54 -39.05 -8.79
CA GLY A 478 10.11 -38.90 -8.47
C GLY A 478 9.81 -37.74 -7.53
N ARG A 479 10.83 -37.16 -6.88
CA ARG A 479 10.73 -35.95 -6.04
C ARG A 479 10.72 -34.66 -6.89
N CYS A 480 9.85 -34.60 -7.91
CA CYS A 480 9.87 -33.54 -8.91
C CYS A 480 9.73 -32.13 -8.30
N THR A 481 8.86 -31.96 -7.29
CA THR A 481 8.62 -30.65 -6.65
C THR A 481 9.81 -30.13 -5.87
N ASP A 482 10.71 -30.99 -5.42
CA ASP A 482 11.82 -30.59 -4.54
C ASP A 482 12.93 -29.89 -5.35
N CYS A 483 13.10 -30.28 -6.63
CA CYS A 483 14.01 -29.62 -7.55
C CYS A 483 13.32 -28.60 -8.46
N HIS A 484 12.04 -28.83 -8.83
CA HIS A 484 11.34 -27.98 -9.79
C HIS A 484 10.45 -26.90 -9.18
N MET A 485 10.11 -27.02 -7.91
CA MET A 485 9.27 -26.09 -7.16
C MET A 485 9.85 -25.84 -5.77
N ARG A 486 11.19 -25.74 -5.67
CA ARG A 486 11.94 -25.57 -4.43
C ARG A 486 11.31 -24.46 -3.58
N LYS A 487 11.21 -24.70 -2.28
CA LYS A 487 10.78 -23.68 -1.32
C LYS A 487 11.96 -22.78 -0.98
N TYR A 488 11.70 -21.49 -0.77
CA TYR A 488 12.70 -20.52 -0.37
C TYR A 488 12.27 -19.79 0.90
N VAL A 489 13.27 -19.27 1.60
CA VAL A 489 13.09 -18.26 2.63
C VAL A 489 12.53 -16.98 2.00
N LYS A 490 11.25 -16.67 2.29
CA LYS A 490 10.62 -15.40 1.91
C LYS A 490 10.57 -14.48 3.13
N ILE A 491 11.26 -13.36 3.05
CA ILE A 491 11.64 -12.53 4.22
C ILE A 491 10.83 -11.24 4.36
N ASN A 492 9.98 -10.89 3.37
CA ASN A 492 9.21 -9.65 3.39
C ASN A 492 8.28 -9.59 4.62
N VAL A 493 7.63 -10.70 4.93
CA VAL A 493 6.99 -10.93 6.22
C VAL A 493 8.05 -11.49 7.15
N ASN A 494 8.27 -10.87 8.31
CA ASN A 494 9.23 -11.34 9.28
C ASN A 494 8.85 -10.86 10.69
N PHE A 495 9.43 -11.54 11.68
CA PHE A 495 9.18 -11.30 13.09
C PHE A 495 10.49 -11.15 13.86
N ASP A 496 10.46 -10.30 14.88
CA ASP A 496 11.49 -10.26 15.90
C ASP A 496 11.09 -11.15 17.07
N LEU A 497 11.90 -12.16 17.35
CA LEU A 497 11.80 -13.00 18.53
C LEU A 497 12.67 -12.42 19.65
N GLU A 498 12.56 -12.95 20.87
CA GLU A 498 13.46 -12.55 21.97
C GLU A 498 14.93 -12.93 21.69
N SER A 499 15.15 -13.98 20.90
CA SER A 499 16.46 -14.58 20.63
C SER A 499 17.03 -14.31 19.24
N ASP A 500 16.22 -13.81 18.30
CA ASP A 500 16.60 -13.61 16.89
C ASP A 500 15.75 -12.50 16.26
N SER A 501 16.20 -11.90 15.17
CA SER A 501 15.52 -10.78 14.49
C SER A 501 15.35 -11.07 13.00
N TYR A 502 14.32 -10.47 12.39
CA TYR A 502 13.96 -10.70 10.99
C TYR A 502 13.84 -12.20 10.68
N VAL A 503 13.09 -12.90 11.53
CA VAL A 503 12.81 -14.31 11.37
C VAL A 503 11.66 -14.43 10.36
N PRO A 504 11.89 -15.03 9.18
CA PRO A 504 10.85 -15.23 8.18
C PRO A 504 9.80 -16.24 8.69
N PRO A 505 8.58 -16.22 8.14
CA PRO A 505 7.65 -17.32 8.26
C PRO A 505 8.21 -18.59 7.60
N LEU A 506 7.42 -19.67 7.64
CA LEU A 506 7.67 -20.92 6.92
C LEU A 506 8.11 -20.70 5.45
N GLU A 507 8.98 -21.58 4.95
CA GLU A 507 9.47 -21.57 3.56
C GLU A 507 8.32 -21.74 2.55
N ARG A 508 8.38 -21.02 1.42
CA ARG A 508 7.31 -21.00 0.41
C ARG A 508 7.84 -21.34 -0.98
N SER A 509 7.07 -22.10 -1.76
CA SER A 509 7.37 -22.36 -3.17
C SER A 509 7.07 -21.11 -4.01
N LYS A 510 7.98 -20.79 -4.92
CA LYS A 510 7.86 -19.66 -5.84
C LYS A 510 6.86 -19.88 -6.99
N HIS A 511 6.35 -21.10 -7.17
CA HIS A 511 5.44 -21.49 -8.27
C HIS A 511 6.00 -21.33 -9.69
N ARG A 512 7.20 -20.78 -9.87
CA ARG A 512 7.99 -20.92 -11.08
C ARG A 512 8.53 -22.34 -11.19
N ILE A 513 7.95 -23.14 -12.10
CA ILE A 513 8.33 -24.52 -12.35
C ILE A 513 9.48 -24.54 -13.37
N ALA A 514 10.70 -24.72 -12.87
CA ALA A 514 11.92 -24.75 -13.67
C ALA A 514 12.97 -25.67 -13.03
N VAL A 515 14.04 -26.04 -13.73
CA VAL A 515 15.15 -26.75 -13.08
C VAL A 515 15.88 -25.77 -12.17
N ASP A 516 15.86 -26.00 -10.85
CA ASP A 516 16.72 -25.30 -9.89
C ASP A 516 18.01 -26.10 -9.64
N PRO A 517 19.18 -25.59 -10.08
CA PRO A 517 20.46 -26.27 -9.85
C PRO A 517 20.77 -26.43 -8.35
N ILE A 518 20.44 -25.44 -7.52
CA ILE A 518 20.69 -25.49 -6.07
C ILE A 518 19.73 -26.46 -5.40
N GLY A 519 18.44 -26.42 -5.77
CA GLY A 519 17.46 -27.41 -5.30
C GLY A 519 17.90 -28.84 -5.60
N THR A 520 18.45 -29.08 -6.79
CA THR A 520 19.01 -30.39 -7.16
C THR A 520 20.18 -30.80 -6.27
N GLN A 521 21.12 -29.90 -6.00
CA GLN A 521 22.25 -30.18 -5.11
C GLN A 521 21.81 -30.52 -3.69
N GLU A 522 20.79 -29.83 -3.17
CA GLU A 522 20.27 -30.06 -1.81
C GLU A 522 19.58 -31.40 -1.66
N VAL A 523 18.79 -31.80 -2.66
CA VAL A 523 18.16 -33.14 -2.67
C VAL A 523 19.23 -34.23 -2.77
N LEU A 524 20.27 -34.02 -3.57
CA LEU A 524 21.40 -34.94 -3.64
C LEU A 524 22.19 -34.99 -2.33
N LEU A 525 22.40 -33.85 -1.67
CA LEU A 525 23.05 -33.77 -0.36
C LEU A 525 22.31 -34.64 0.65
N GLU A 526 21.00 -34.45 0.79
CA GLU A 526 20.15 -35.25 1.68
C GLU A 526 20.28 -36.75 1.38
N TRP A 527 20.28 -37.12 0.09
CA TRP A 527 20.42 -38.51 -0.32
C TRP A 527 21.79 -39.11 0.02
N TYR A 528 22.89 -38.38 -0.26
CA TYR A 528 24.25 -38.84 0.03
C TYR A 528 24.50 -38.97 1.54
N GLU A 529 23.97 -38.06 2.35
CA GLU A 529 24.03 -38.14 3.82
C GLU A 529 23.38 -39.43 4.35
N ALA A 530 22.33 -39.91 3.68
CA ALA A 530 21.58 -41.09 4.10
C ALA A 530 22.24 -42.44 3.73
N GLN A 531 23.27 -42.47 2.87
CA GLN A 531 23.86 -43.74 2.40
C GLN A 531 24.77 -44.43 3.42
N GLY A 532 25.38 -43.67 4.33
CA GLY A 532 26.22 -44.19 5.42
C GLY A 532 27.60 -44.73 5.00
N ASP A 533 28.02 -44.59 3.74
CA ASP A 533 29.35 -44.97 3.24
C ASP A 533 30.30 -43.77 3.09
N SER A 534 31.60 -44.04 3.04
CA SER A 534 32.64 -43.01 3.03
C SER A 534 32.70 -42.19 1.73
N ALA A 535 32.34 -42.78 0.58
CA ALA A 535 32.32 -42.06 -0.70
C ALA A 535 31.14 -41.09 -0.75
N SER A 536 29.97 -41.53 -0.29
CA SER A 536 28.79 -40.67 -0.15
C SER A 536 29.01 -39.58 0.89
N ALA A 537 29.67 -39.87 2.01
CA ALA A 537 30.03 -38.85 3.00
C ALA A 537 30.96 -37.77 2.41
N ALA A 538 31.97 -38.16 1.61
CA ALA A 538 32.84 -37.20 0.94
C ALA A 538 32.07 -36.35 -0.08
N ARG A 539 31.14 -36.96 -0.84
CA ARG A 539 30.32 -36.23 -1.80
C ARG A 539 29.32 -35.29 -1.14
N ALA A 540 28.69 -35.70 -0.04
CA ALA A 540 27.83 -34.86 0.77
C ALA A 540 28.59 -33.63 1.28
N GLU A 541 29.82 -33.80 1.77
CA GLU A 541 30.61 -32.66 2.24
C GLU A 541 30.95 -31.67 1.11
N THR A 542 31.35 -32.17 -0.07
CA THR A 542 31.56 -31.30 -1.23
C THR A 542 30.31 -30.52 -1.61
N LEU A 543 29.15 -31.18 -1.67
CA LEU A 543 27.87 -30.51 -1.97
C LEU A 543 27.54 -29.46 -0.91
N ARG A 544 27.77 -29.76 0.37
CA ARG A 544 27.54 -28.82 1.47
C ARG A 544 28.39 -27.56 1.29
N GLU A 545 29.68 -27.72 0.98
CA GLU A 545 30.59 -26.60 0.73
C GLU A 545 30.16 -25.76 -0.48
N GLU A 546 29.76 -26.42 -1.59
CA GLU A 546 29.28 -25.75 -2.81
C GLU A 546 28.01 -24.92 -2.55
N ILE A 547 27.00 -25.50 -1.90
CA ILE A 547 25.73 -24.83 -1.59
C ILE A 547 25.97 -23.67 -0.62
N LEU A 548 26.80 -23.90 0.41
CA LEU A 548 27.15 -22.87 1.39
C LEU A 548 27.87 -21.70 0.74
N ALA A 549 28.86 -21.97 -0.13
CA ALA A 549 29.60 -20.95 -0.85
C ALA A 549 28.68 -20.12 -1.76
N TYR A 550 27.76 -20.77 -2.47
CA TYR A 550 26.76 -20.11 -3.30
C TYR A 550 25.93 -19.10 -2.50
N TRP A 551 25.29 -19.53 -1.42
CA TRP A 551 24.41 -18.66 -0.63
C TRP A 551 25.16 -17.53 0.07
N LEU A 552 26.39 -17.78 0.53
CA LEU A 552 27.23 -16.76 1.15
C LEU A 552 27.73 -15.70 0.16
N ASP A 553 27.99 -16.09 -1.09
CA ASP A 553 28.30 -15.17 -2.18
C ASP A 553 27.07 -14.32 -2.56
N GLN A 554 25.91 -14.96 -2.75
CA GLN A 554 24.64 -14.25 -2.98
C GLN A 554 24.36 -13.21 -1.89
N ALA A 555 24.49 -13.62 -0.62
CA ALA A 555 24.30 -12.71 0.51
C ALA A 555 25.24 -11.49 0.47
N SER A 556 26.51 -11.69 0.10
CA SER A 556 27.50 -10.62 0.03
C SER A 556 27.21 -9.64 -1.11
N GLN A 557 26.82 -10.15 -2.30
CA GLN A 557 26.44 -9.32 -3.44
C GLN A 557 25.19 -8.49 -3.15
N ILE A 558 24.18 -9.11 -2.52
CA ILE A 558 22.95 -8.43 -2.11
C ILE A 558 23.27 -7.34 -1.07
N ALA A 559 24.03 -7.67 -0.02
CA ALA A 559 24.41 -6.72 1.03
C ALA A 559 25.21 -5.52 0.49
N ALA A 560 26.11 -5.74 -0.48
CA ALA A 560 26.90 -4.67 -1.10
C ALA A 560 26.06 -3.58 -1.78
N SER A 561 24.79 -3.88 -2.12
CA SER A 561 23.83 -2.92 -2.67
C SER A 561 22.96 -2.22 -1.61
N GLY A 562 23.18 -2.50 -0.32
CA GLY A 562 22.39 -1.98 0.80
C GLY A 562 21.13 -2.80 1.12
N ARG A 563 20.91 -3.92 0.42
CA ARG A 563 19.73 -4.79 0.52
C ARG A 563 19.85 -5.82 1.66
N HIS A 564 20.04 -5.34 2.89
CA HIS A 564 20.36 -6.20 4.03
C HIS A 564 19.27 -7.24 4.36
N LEU A 565 17.98 -6.99 4.08
CA LEU A 565 16.92 -7.97 4.32
C LEU A 565 17.02 -9.20 3.39
N GLY A 566 17.28 -8.97 2.10
CA GLY A 566 17.56 -10.07 1.16
C GLY A 566 18.85 -10.82 1.51
N ALA A 567 19.87 -10.09 2.01
CA ALA A 567 21.11 -10.72 2.48
C ALA A 567 20.87 -11.62 3.71
N ILE A 568 20.03 -11.18 4.66
CA ILE A 568 19.59 -12.01 5.80
C ILE A 568 18.93 -13.30 5.31
N ALA A 569 18.01 -13.21 4.32
CA ALA A 569 17.36 -14.38 3.74
C ALA A 569 18.37 -15.36 3.13
N ALA A 570 19.32 -14.87 2.33
CA ALA A 570 20.35 -15.69 1.70
C ALA A 570 21.29 -16.35 2.74
N VAL A 571 21.67 -15.65 3.82
CA VAL A 571 22.46 -16.28 4.90
C VAL A 571 21.64 -17.33 5.66
N ARG A 572 20.32 -17.12 5.83
CA ARG A 572 19.45 -18.13 6.44
C ARG A 572 19.36 -19.40 5.57
N GLU A 573 19.35 -19.28 4.25
CA GLU A 573 19.46 -20.44 3.33
C GLU A 573 20.79 -21.20 3.54
N ALA A 574 21.92 -20.49 3.65
CA ALA A 574 23.21 -21.10 4.01
C ALA A 574 23.17 -21.83 5.37
N LEU A 575 22.57 -21.21 6.39
CA LEU A 575 22.50 -21.77 7.74
C LEU A 575 21.51 -22.94 7.85
N ARG A 576 20.57 -23.11 6.92
CA ARG A 576 19.74 -24.32 6.85
C ARG A 576 20.59 -25.55 6.51
N ILE A 577 21.57 -25.38 5.63
CA ILE A 577 22.49 -26.44 5.17
C ILE A 577 23.61 -26.70 6.18
N ALA A 578 24.11 -25.64 6.82
CA ALA A 578 25.17 -25.73 7.83
C ALA A 578 24.83 -24.88 9.08
N PRO A 579 23.94 -25.37 9.97
CA PRO A 579 23.43 -24.58 11.10
C PRO A 579 24.50 -24.07 12.05
N GLN A 580 25.64 -24.76 12.17
CA GLN A 580 26.73 -24.38 13.08
C GLN A 580 27.87 -23.63 12.39
N HIS A 581 27.70 -23.22 11.12
CA HIS A 581 28.76 -22.54 10.39
C HIS A 581 29.03 -21.13 10.95
N ALA A 582 30.17 -21.00 11.65
CA ALA A 582 30.50 -19.80 12.44
C ALA A 582 30.55 -18.52 11.59
N ALA A 583 31.16 -18.57 10.39
CA ALA A 583 31.25 -17.39 9.53
C ALA A 583 29.89 -16.97 8.96
N ALA A 584 28.99 -17.93 8.69
CA ALA A 584 27.62 -17.61 8.24
C ALA A 584 26.82 -16.97 9.38
N ARG A 585 26.94 -17.48 10.61
CA ARG A 585 26.32 -16.87 11.81
C ARG A 585 26.84 -15.45 12.06
N ALA A 586 28.15 -15.22 11.91
CA ALA A 586 28.73 -13.89 12.06
C ALA A 586 28.18 -12.91 11.02
N ARG A 587 28.10 -13.31 9.74
CA ARG A 587 27.50 -12.49 8.67
C ARG A 587 26.01 -12.22 8.90
N LEU A 588 25.26 -13.21 9.40
CA LEU A 588 23.86 -13.01 9.76
C LEU A 588 23.71 -11.89 10.79
N GLN A 589 24.51 -11.91 11.86
CA GLN A 589 24.47 -10.87 12.90
C GLN A 589 24.85 -9.50 12.37
N GLU A 590 25.89 -9.41 11.53
CA GLU A 590 26.29 -8.16 10.86
C GLU A 590 25.13 -7.57 10.04
N TYR A 591 24.47 -8.37 9.20
CA TYR A 591 23.38 -7.88 8.35
C TYR A 591 22.12 -7.54 9.16
N ILE A 592 21.82 -8.28 10.24
CA ILE A 592 20.76 -7.95 11.19
C ILE A 592 21.04 -6.60 11.86
N GLU A 593 22.28 -6.35 12.30
CA GLU A 593 22.66 -5.07 12.91
C GLU A 593 22.50 -3.90 11.95
N MET A 594 22.93 -4.06 10.69
CA MET A 594 22.79 -3.05 9.66
C MET A 594 21.33 -2.77 9.33
N ARG A 595 20.49 -3.81 9.22
CA ARG A 595 19.06 -3.66 8.97
C ARG A 595 18.34 -3.00 10.14
N ARG A 596 18.64 -3.41 11.38
CA ARG A 596 18.08 -2.81 12.59
C ARG A 596 18.41 -1.34 12.72
N LYS A 597 19.67 -0.97 12.45
CA LYS A 597 20.08 0.44 12.41
C LYS A 597 19.26 1.24 11.38
N TRP A 598 18.99 0.66 10.21
CA TRP A 598 18.14 1.29 9.20
C TRP A 598 16.69 1.47 9.69
N ASP A 599 16.07 0.46 10.30
CA ASP A 599 14.70 0.55 10.85
C ASP A 599 14.60 1.58 11.99
N ASP A 600 15.58 1.60 12.90
CA ASP A 600 15.66 2.57 13.99
C ASP A 600 15.82 4.00 13.45
N LEU A 601 16.67 4.20 12.44
CA LEU A 601 16.84 5.50 11.79
C LEU A 601 15.56 5.97 11.10
N TRP A 602 14.81 5.08 10.46
CA TRP A 602 13.49 5.40 9.89
C TRP A 602 12.52 5.91 10.95
N THR A 603 12.47 5.22 12.09
CA THR A 603 11.67 5.62 13.23
C THR A 603 12.09 7.01 13.72
N VAL A 604 13.40 7.23 13.96
CA VAL A 604 13.92 8.54 14.38
C VAL A 604 13.58 9.64 13.37
N ALA A 605 13.75 9.36 12.06
CA ALA A 605 13.52 10.32 11.00
C ALA A 605 12.05 10.74 10.92
N GLU A 606 11.12 9.79 10.98
CA GLU A 606 9.68 10.07 10.93
C GLU A 606 9.17 10.79 12.18
N HIS A 607 9.65 10.41 13.37
CA HIS A 607 9.35 11.15 14.61
C HIS A 607 9.90 12.58 14.56
N ALA A 608 11.17 12.76 14.18
CA ALA A 608 11.77 14.08 14.06
C ALA A 608 11.06 14.95 13.02
N ARG A 609 10.63 14.36 11.89
CA ARG A 609 9.87 15.04 10.85
C ARG A 609 8.51 15.50 11.37
N ARG A 610 7.75 14.61 12.03
CA ARG A 610 6.44 14.91 12.64
C ARG A 610 6.54 16.01 13.70
N ASP A 611 7.59 16.00 14.51
CA ASP A 611 7.85 17.02 15.54
C ASP A 611 8.36 18.36 14.96
N GLY A 612 8.57 18.45 13.65
CA GLY A 612 9.15 19.64 13.00
C GLY A 612 10.63 19.85 13.28
N ARG A 613 11.34 18.85 13.83
CA ARG A 613 12.80 18.85 14.06
C ARG A 613 13.55 18.54 12.77
N LEU A 614 13.39 19.41 11.77
CA LEU A 614 13.86 19.20 10.40
C LEU A 614 15.36 18.87 10.26
N PRO A 615 16.30 19.48 11.03
CA PRO A 615 17.72 19.10 10.94
C PRO A 615 17.96 17.65 11.37
N ALA A 616 17.35 17.20 12.47
CA ALA A 616 17.50 15.83 12.94
C ALA A 616 16.88 14.82 11.95
N ALA A 617 15.72 15.16 11.37
CA ALA A 617 15.10 14.33 10.35
C ALA A 617 15.98 14.21 9.09
N ARG A 618 16.55 15.32 8.63
CA ARG A 618 17.48 15.35 7.50
C ARG A 618 18.69 14.45 7.75
N ASP A 619 19.37 14.64 8.88
CA ASP A 619 20.57 13.89 9.22
C ASP A 619 20.29 12.37 9.36
N ALA A 620 19.08 12.00 9.81
CA ALA A 620 18.65 10.61 9.85
C ALA A 620 18.38 10.04 8.43
N PHE A 621 17.67 10.77 7.56
CA PHE A 621 17.45 10.35 6.17
C PHE A 621 18.74 10.24 5.35
N GLU A 622 19.72 11.11 5.58
CA GLU A 622 21.05 11.00 4.96
C GLU A 622 21.78 9.72 5.38
N GLN A 623 21.67 9.33 6.65
CA GLN A 623 22.23 8.05 7.14
C GLN A 623 21.47 6.83 6.60
N ILE A 624 20.15 6.91 6.47
CA ILE A 624 19.33 5.87 5.82
C ILE A 624 19.82 5.63 4.39
N ILE A 625 20.02 6.70 3.62
CA ILE A 625 20.52 6.63 2.24
C ILE A 625 21.96 6.08 2.20
N ALA A 626 22.79 6.40 3.19
CA ALA A 626 24.15 5.85 3.28
C ALA A 626 24.16 4.33 3.53
N ILE A 627 23.18 3.81 4.28
CA ILE A 627 23.02 2.36 4.52
C ILE A 627 22.35 1.67 3.32
N ASN A 628 21.32 2.29 2.76
CA ASN A 628 20.59 1.78 1.61
C ASN A 628 20.45 2.86 0.53
N PRO A 629 21.37 2.92 -0.44
CA PRO A 629 21.33 3.90 -1.53
C PRO A 629 20.14 3.73 -2.49
N LEU A 630 19.39 2.64 -2.38
CA LEU A 630 18.23 2.31 -3.22
C LEU A 630 16.89 2.67 -2.57
N ASP A 631 16.91 3.26 -1.37
CA ASP A 631 15.70 3.65 -0.64
C ASP A 631 15.02 4.89 -1.26
N ALA A 632 14.14 4.65 -2.22
CA ALA A 632 13.40 5.69 -2.94
C ALA A 632 12.62 6.63 -2.00
N LEU A 633 12.01 6.09 -0.94
CA LEU A 633 11.17 6.87 -0.03
C LEU A 633 12.03 7.82 0.81
N ALA A 634 13.21 7.39 1.26
CA ALA A 634 14.14 8.25 1.99
C ALA A 634 14.55 9.48 1.17
N TYR A 635 14.86 9.30 -0.13
CA TYR A 635 15.11 10.44 -1.03
C TYR A 635 13.91 11.38 -1.11
N GLY A 636 12.70 10.84 -1.25
CA GLY A 636 11.51 11.66 -1.35
C GLY A 636 11.17 12.44 -0.06
N ARG A 637 11.38 11.81 1.10
CA ARG A 637 11.22 12.44 2.43
C ARG A 637 12.28 13.52 2.65
N LEU A 638 13.53 13.24 2.32
CA LEU A 638 14.62 14.21 2.34
C LEU A 638 14.33 15.42 1.44
N GLY A 639 13.80 15.18 0.23
CA GLY A 639 13.36 16.26 -0.67
C GLY A 639 12.28 17.14 -0.06
N THR A 640 11.32 16.55 0.65
CA THR A 640 10.29 17.30 1.40
C THR A 640 10.91 18.19 2.49
N ILE A 641 11.92 17.70 3.20
CA ILE A 641 12.62 18.47 4.22
C ILE A 641 13.40 19.64 3.61
N HIS A 642 14.15 19.43 2.51
CA HIS A 642 14.84 20.51 1.80
C HIS A 642 13.87 21.59 1.32
N TYR A 643 12.72 21.18 0.78
CA TYR A 643 11.67 22.13 0.39
C TYR A 643 11.17 22.96 1.58
N GLN A 644 10.89 22.32 2.73
CA GLN A 644 10.45 23.01 3.94
C GLN A 644 11.53 23.99 4.47
N GLN A 645 12.80 23.70 4.23
CA GLN A 645 13.93 24.58 4.55
C GLN A 645 14.14 25.70 3.51
N GLY A 646 13.44 25.65 2.38
CA GLY A 646 13.48 26.65 1.30
C GLY A 646 14.43 26.30 0.15
N ASP A 647 15.09 25.15 0.18
CA ASP A 647 15.99 24.65 -0.85
C ASP A 647 15.21 23.82 -1.89
N VAL A 648 14.53 24.55 -2.77
CA VAL A 648 13.58 23.96 -3.75
C VAL A 648 14.31 23.16 -4.84
N ASP A 649 15.49 23.62 -5.28
CA ASP A 649 16.22 22.96 -6.36
C ASP A 649 16.70 21.58 -5.89
N ARG A 650 17.28 21.50 -4.69
CA ARG A 650 17.68 20.22 -4.11
C ARG A 650 16.49 19.29 -3.87
N ALA A 651 15.35 19.84 -3.44
CA ALA A 651 14.13 19.06 -3.25
C ALA A 651 13.68 18.37 -4.55
N VAL A 652 13.70 19.10 -5.67
CA VAL A 652 13.32 18.58 -6.99
C VAL A 652 14.26 17.46 -7.45
N GLU A 653 15.58 17.62 -7.28
CA GLU A 653 16.56 16.57 -7.60
C GLU A 653 16.28 15.28 -6.80
N LEU A 654 16.01 15.42 -5.51
CA LEU A 654 15.74 14.29 -4.61
C LEU A 654 14.42 13.58 -4.96
N TRP A 655 13.36 14.33 -5.30
CA TRP A 655 12.11 13.74 -5.78
C TRP A 655 12.24 13.09 -7.16
N GLN A 656 13.12 13.60 -8.04
CA GLN A 656 13.45 12.92 -9.30
C GLN A 656 14.17 11.61 -9.04
N LYS A 657 15.13 11.59 -8.12
CA LYS A 657 15.82 10.37 -7.71
C LYS A 657 14.86 9.34 -7.12
N CYS A 658 13.91 9.78 -6.28
CA CYS A 658 12.83 8.96 -5.75
C CYS A 658 12.05 8.25 -6.87
N GLY A 659 11.55 9.00 -7.86
CA GLY A 659 10.81 8.41 -8.99
C GLY A 659 11.66 7.54 -9.93
N GLN A 660 12.96 7.80 -10.05
CA GLN A 660 13.88 6.94 -10.82
C GLN A 660 14.14 5.59 -10.11
N LEU A 661 14.23 5.60 -8.78
CA LEU A 661 14.48 4.40 -8.00
C LEU A 661 13.25 3.51 -7.88
N ASN A 662 12.06 4.13 -7.82
CA ASN A 662 10.77 3.46 -7.79
C ASN A 662 9.78 4.14 -8.76
N PRO A 663 9.73 3.72 -10.04
CA PRO A 663 8.82 4.30 -11.03
C PRO A 663 7.36 3.91 -10.82
N ASP A 664 7.11 2.88 -10.01
CA ASP A 664 5.77 2.36 -9.73
C ASP A 664 5.10 3.06 -8.53
N GLU A 665 5.74 4.10 -7.98
CA GLU A 665 5.24 4.88 -6.85
C GLU A 665 5.06 6.36 -7.23
N GLN A 666 3.84 6.88 -7.03
CA GLN A 666 3.47 8.22 -7.49
C GLN A 666 4.09 9.34 -6.65
N TYR A 667 4.59 9.03 -5.44
CA TYR A 667 5.04 10.04 -4.49
C TYR A 667 6.06 11.02 -5.10
N GLY A 668 7.14 10.55 -5.71
CA GLY A 668 8.19 11.41 -6.27
C GLY A 668 7.67 12.37 -7.34
N VAL A 669 6.87 11.89 -8.29
CA VAL A 669 6.32 12.71 -9.38
C VAL A 669 5.26 13.69 -8.87
N SER A 670 4.44 13.29 -7.90
CA SER A 670 3.43 14.17 -7.27
C SER A 670 4.05 15.33 -6.50
N MET A 671 5.19 15.10 -5.84
CA MET A 671 5.91 16.17 -5.15
C MET A 671 6.52 17.17 -6.14
N GLN A 672 7.01 16.70 -7.29
CA GLN A 672 7.46 17.58 -8.38
C GLN A 672 6.31 18.41 -8.96
N ALA A 673 5.14 17.78 -9.18
CA ALA A 673 3.93 18.45 -9.66
C ALA A 673 3.51 19.57 -8.71
N TRP A 674 3.48 19.27 -7.42
CA TRP A 674 3.16 20.25 -6.39
C TRP A 674 4.15 21.42 -6.38
N ALA A 675 5.46 21.14 -6.45
CA ALA A 675 6.48 22.18 -6.48
C ALA A 675 6.40 23.06 -7.76
N ALA A 676 5.98 22.50 -8.90
CA ALA A 676 5.69 23.28 -10.10
C ALA A 676 4.50 24.24 -9.86
N LEU A 677 3.43 23.76 -9.24
CA LEU A 677 2.26 24.58 -8.90
C LEU A 677 2.63 25.74 -7.97
N GLN A 678 3.46 25.49 -6.94
CA GLN A 678 3.93 26.52 -6.02
C GLN A 678 4.83 27.57 -6.67
N ARG A 679 5.52 27.21 -7.77
CA ARG A 679 6.34 28.13 -8.58
C ARG A 679 5.53 28.91 -9.60
N GLY A 680 4.21 28.70 -9.66
CA GLY A 680 3.33 29.39 -10.60
C GLY A 680 3.32 28.77 -12.00
N ASP A 681 3.69 27.48 -12.12
CA ASP A 681 3.60 26.71 -13.36
C ASP A 681 2.51 25.61 -13.24
N PRO A 682 1.22 25.99 -13.28
CA PRO A 682 0.11 25.05 -13.12
C PRO A 682 -0.02 24.09 -14.30
N GLN A 683 0.43 24.47 -15.51
CA GLN A 683 0.42 23.59 -16.68
C GLN A 683 1.39 22.43 -16.49
N ARG A 684 2.63 22.71 -16.06
CA ARG A 684 3.60 21.65 -15.76
C ARG A 684 3.14 20.77 -14.60
N ALA A 685 2.53 21.38 -13.57
CA ALA A 685 1.95 20.64 -12.46
C ALA A 685 0.87 19.66 -12.93
N ALA A 686 -0.06 20.09 -13.78
CA ALA A 686 -1.11 19.23 -14.32
C ALA A 686 -0.55 18.06 -15.16
N GLN A 687 0.51 18.29 -15.94
CA GLN A 687 1.19 17.22 -16.68
C GLN A 687 1.82 16.17 -15.76
N LEU A 688 2.52 16.62 -14.71
CA LEU A 688 3.14 15.72 -13.75
C LEU A 688 2.11 14.95 -12.92
N TYR A 689 1.01 15.60 -12.53
CA TYR A 689 -0.11 14.90 -11.87
C TYR A 689 -0.81 13.90 -12.79
N ALA A 690 -0.88 14.15 -14.10
CA ALA A 690 -1.39 13.16 -15.05
C ALA A 690 -0.53 11.89 -15.05
N VAL A 691 0.80 12.02 -15.06
CA VAL A 691 1.75 10.89 -14.94
C VAL A 691 1.57 10.17 -13.61
N ALA A 692 1.47 10.92 -12.50
CA ALA A 692 1.18 10.34 -11.20
C ALA A 692 -0.15 9.58 -11.16
N ASN A 693 -1.16 10.05 -11.91
CA ASN A 693 -2.48 9.44 -11.97
C ASN A 693 -2.50 8.16 -12.82
N GLU A 694 -1.61 8.03 -13.81
CA GLU A 694 -1.41 6.74 -14.51
C GLU A 694 -0.97 5.64 -13.52
N ILE A 695 -0.26 6.03 -12.45
CA ILE A 695 0.22 5.14 -11.40
C ILE A 695 -0.90 4.80 -10.41
N GLU A 696 -1.65 5.80 -9.92
CA GLU A 696 -2.71 5.68 -8.90
C GLU A 696 -4.00 6.46 -9.30
N PRO A 697 -4.81 5.93 -10.24
CA PRO A 697 -5.88 6.70 -10.87
C PRO A 697 -7.06 7.06 -9.95
N PHE A 698 -7.25 6.32 -8.86
CA PHE A 698 -8.34 6.51 -7.90
C PHE A 698 -7.85 7.04 -6.55
N ASN A 699 -6.62 7.56 -6.50
CA ASN A 699 -6.16 8.21 -5.29
C ASN A 699 -6.86 9.57 -5.16
N SER A 700 -7.77 9.69 -4.18
CA SER A 700 -8.59 10.89 -3.99
C SER A 700 -7.75 12.15 -3.80
N LYS A 701 -6.71 12.07 -2.97
CA LYS A 701 -5.80 13.18 -2.70
C LYS A 701 -5.04 13.62 -3.94
N LEU A 702 -4.55 12.67 -4.73
CA LEU A 702 -3.86 12.94 -5.99
C LEU A 702 -4.78 13.65 -6.99
N ASN A 703 -5.98 13.12 -7.19
CA ASN A 703 -6.97 13.72 -8.09
C ASN A 703 -7.40 15.12 -7.62
N THR A 704 -7.47 15.35 -6.30
CA THR A 704 -7.74 16.67 -5.71
C THR A 704 -6.62 17.66 -6.05
N LEU A 705 -5.36 17.26 -5.88
CA LEU A 705 -4.20 18.10 -6.21
C LEU A 705 -4.07 18.36 -7.72
N TRP A 706 -4.38 17.36 -8.54
CA TRP A 706 -4.45 17.52 -9.99
C TRP A 706 -5.51 18.55 -10.38
N ALA A 707 -6.72 18.43 -9.81
CA ALA A 707 -7.77 19.40 -10.04
C ALA A 707 -7.36 20.82 -9.64
N GLN A 708 -6.63 21.00 -8.53
CA GLN A 708 -6.10 22.32 -8.15
C GLN A 708 -5.18 22.91 -9.24
N ALA A 709 -4.29 22.10 -9.83
CA ALA A 709 -3.45 22.54 -10.94
C ALA A 709 -4.27 22.88 -12.19
N LEU A 710 -5.31 22.12 -12.48
CA LEU A 710 -6.24 22.38 -13.61
C LEU A 710 -7.05 23.67 -13.40
N ILE A 711 -7.56 23.90 -12.18
CA ILE A 711 -8.27 25.13 -11.79
C ILE A 711 -7.36 26.35 -11.96
N ALA A 712 -6.08 26.23 -11.56
CA ALA A 712 -5.08 27.30 -11.67
C ALA A 712 -4.67 27.58 -13.13
N SER A 713 -4.72 26.57 -14.00
CA SER A 713 -4.46 26.72 -15.44
C SER A 713 -5.71 27.07 -16.26
N GLY A 714 -6.89 27.17 -15.63
CA GLY A 714 -8.16 27.54 -16.28
C GLY A 714 -8.95 26.38 -16.90
N ASN A 715 -8.47 25.14 -16.75
CA ASN A 715 -9.08 23.93 -17.32
C ASN A 715 -10.20 23.39 -16.40
N LEU A 716 -11.31 24.12 -16.30
CA LEU A 716 -12.36 23.84 -15.32
C LEU A 716 -13.11 22.53 -15.56
N ASP A 717 -13.37 22.15 -16.82
CA ASP A 717 -14.06 20.89 -17.13
C ASP A 717 -13.24 19.67 -16.70
N GLN A 718 -11.93 19.68 -16.99
CA GLN A 718 -11.03 18.62 -16.55
C GLN A 718 -10.90 18.61 -15.03
N ALA A 719 -10.80 19.78 -14.39
CA ALA A 719 -10.76 19.87 -12.93
C ALA A 719 -12.00 19.24 -12.29
N ARG A 720 -13.20 19.53 -12.82
CA ARG A 720 -14.46 18.93 -12.37
C ARG A 720 -14.40 17.42 -12.45
N GLN A 721 -14.00 16.86 -13.61
CA GLN A 721 -13.90 15.40 -13.78
C GLN A 721 -12.94 14.75 -12.78
N ARG A 722 -11.80 15.40 -12.48
CA ARG A 722 -10.86 14.87 -11.48
C ARG A 722 -11.42 14.94 -10.07
N LEU A 723 -12.15 16.01 -9.73
CA LEU A 723 -12.81 16.12 -8.42
C LEU A 723 -13.92 15.09 -8.25
N GLU A 724 -14.66 14.77 -9.32
CA GLU A 724 -15.66 13.70 -9.32
C GLU A 724 -15.00 12.34 -9.00
N VAL A 725 -13.88 12.01 -9.63
CA VAL A 725 -13.10 10.79 -9.29
C VAL A 725 -12.61 10.83 -7.84
N ALA A 726 -12.14 11.99 -7.37
CA ALA A 726 -11.67 12.15 -6.00
C ALA A 726 -12.79 11.87 -4.98
N LEU A 727 -13.99 12.38 -5.23
CA LEU A 727 -15.16 12.24 -4.36
C LEU A 727 -15.83 10.86 -4.49
N GLN A 728 -15.73 10.21 -5.64
CA GLN A 728 -16.11 8.79 -5.78
C GLN A 728 -15.19 7.88 -4.94
N SER A 729 -13.90 8.21 -4.87
CA SER A 729 -12.91 7.42 -4.15
C SER A 729 -12.93 7.70 -2.63
N ASP A 730 -13.16 8.97 -2.26
CA ASP A 730 -13.34 9.43 -0.89
C ASP A 730 -14.43 10.52 -0.84
N PRO A 731 -15.68 10.15 -0.54
CA PRO A 731 -16.78 11.10 -0.40
C PRO A 731 -16.60 12.08 0.78
N ARG A 732 -15.68 11.80 1.72
CA ARG A 732 -15.38 12.64 2.89
C ARG A 732 -14.19 13.57 2.64
N ASN A 733 -13.63 13.60 1.44
CA ASN A 733 -12.58 14.54 1.08
C ASN A 733 -13.15 15.97 0.98
N LEU A 734 -13.16 16.68 2.11
CA LEU A 734 -13.72 18.03 2.22
C LEU A 734 -13.00 19.04 1.32
N ASP A 735 -11.68 18.86 1.11
CA ASP A 735 -10.91 19.70 0.18
C ASP A 735 -11.42 19.54 -1.25
N ALA A 736 -11.64 18.29 -1.70
CA ALA A 736 -12.23 18.02 -3.02
C ALA A 736 -13.65 18.59 -3.12
N GLY A 737 -14.45 18.44 -2.06
CA GLY A 737 -15.81 18.97 -2.00
C GLY A 737 -15.88 20.50 -2.13
N ARG A 738 -15.03 21.22 -1.42
CA ARG A 738 -14.94 22.69 -1.54
C ARG A 738 -14.45 23.12 -2.92
N LEU A 739 -13.48 22.39 -3.48
CA LEU A 739 -12.94 22.68 -4.80
C LEU A 739 -13.95 22.44 -5.92
N ILE A 740 -14.83 21.43 -5.81
CA ILE A 740 -15.85 21.20 -6.84
C ILE A 740 -16.92 22.29 -6.79
N VAL A 741 -17.33 22.74 -5.60
CA VAL A 741 -18.20 23.91 -5.42
C VAL A 741 -17.59 25.14 -6.09
N ALA A 742 -16.34 25.46 -5.75
CA ALA A 742 -15.63 26.61 -6.34
C ALA A 742 -15.47 26.49 -7.86
N THR A 743 -15.27 25.28 -8.38
CA THR A 743 -15.16 25.01 -9.83
C THR A 743 -16.50 25.22 -10.52
N LEU A 744 -17.59 24.68 -9.98
CA LEU A 744 -18.95 24.84 -10.51
C LEU A 744 -19.37 26.31 -10.56
N LEU A 745 -19.07 27.09 -9.52
CA LEU A 745 -19.30 28.55 -9.51
C LEU A 745 -18.56 29.25 -10.65
N ARG A 746 -17.27 28.93 -10.87
CA ARG A 746 -16.48 29.50 -11.97
C ARG A 746 -16.97 29.09 -13.36
N MET A 747 -17.64 27.95 -13.46
CA MET A 747 -18.30 27.47 -14.68
C MET A 747 -19.71 28.07 -14.89
N GLY A 748 -20.22 28.88 -13.95
CA GLY A 748 -21.59 29.41 -13.99
C GLY A 748 -22.67 28.38 -13.65
N ARG A 749 -22.31 27.22 -13.12
CA ARG A 749 -23.21 26.11 -12.76
C ARG A 749 -23.69 26.28 -11.31
N THR A 750 -24.35 27.41 -11.04
CA THR A 750 -24.57 27.91 -9.68
C THR A 750 -25.55 27.06 -8.86
N GLN A 751 -26.57 26.48 -9.51
CA GLN A 751 -27.53 25.59 -8.83
C GLN A 751 -26.85 24.30 -8.34
N ALA A 752 -26.05 23.65 -9.19
CA ALA A 752 -25.26 22.48 -8.81
C ALA A 752 -24.25 22.79 -7.69
N ALA A 753 -23.67 24.00 -7.69
CA ALA A 753 -22.76 24.43 -6.62
C ALA A 753 -23.44 24.51 -5.25
N VAL A 754 -24.70 24.96 -5.18
CA VAL A 754 -25.49 24.94 -3.94
C VAL A 754 -25.74 23.54 -3.47
N GLU A 755 -26.29 22.69 -4.34
CA GLU A 755 -26.66 21.32 -3.99
C GLU A 755 -25.45 20.55 -3.45
N PHE A 756 -24.29 20.76 -4.07
CA PHE A 756 -23.04 20.19 -3.61
C PHE A 756 -22.58 20.76 -2.25
N ALA A 757 -22.64 22.09 -2.07
CA ALA A 757 -22.26 22.73 -0.81
C ALA A 757 -23.18 22.33 0.36
N GLU A 758 -24.48 22.23 0.13
CA GLU A 758 -25.46 21.72 1.09
C GLU A 758 -25.14 20.27 1.47
N ASN A 759 -24.70 19.46 0.50
CA ASN A 759 -24.29 18.10 0.76
C ASN A 759 -23.00 18.00 1.60
N CYS A 760 -21.97 18.80 1.30
CA CYS A 760 -20.76 18.86 2.13
C CYS A 760 -21.08 19.20 3.59
N VAL A 761 -21.95 20.19 3.80
CA VAL A 761 -22.38 20.58 5.14
C VAL A 761 -23.16 19.46 5.84
N ARG A 762 -24.00 18.71 5.11
CA ARG A 762 -24.72 17.56 5.64
C ARG A 762 -23.77 16.41 6.01
N LEU A 763 -22.75 16.15 5.19
CA LEU A 763 -21.72 15.12 5.45
C LEU A 763 -20.92 15.40 6.72
N THR A 764 -20.76 16.68 7.09
CA THR A 764 -20.12 17.09 8.34
C THR A 764 -21.11 17.28 9.49
N GLU A 765 -22.36 16.82 9.35
CA GLU A 765 -23.45 16.99 10.32
C GLU A 765 -23.64 18.46 10.75
N HIS A 766 -23.37 19.40 9.86
CA HIS A 766 -23.41 20.84 10.12
C HIS A 766 -22.45 21.28 11.25
N LYS A 767 -21.29 20.62 11.36
CA LYS A 767 -20.26 20.89 12.39
C LYS A 767 -18.97 21.50 11.83
N ASP A 768 -18.72 21.38 10.52
CA ASP A 768 -17.52 21.96 9.91
C ASP A 768 -17.71 23.44 9.56
N ILE A 769 -16.80 24.29 10.05
CA ILE A 769 -16.88 25.75 9.90
C ILE A 769 -16.64 26.17 8.44
N ASP A 770 -15.67 25.55 7.77
CA ASP A 770 -15.24 25.95 6.44
C ASP A 770 -16.28 25.55 5.37
N ASP A 771 -16.94 24.40 5.54
CA ASP A 771 -18.05 23.98 4.68
C ASP A 771 -19.27 24.90 4.85
N LEU A 772 -19.59 25.27 6.09
CA LEU A 772 -20.67 26.22 6.37
C LEU A 772 -20.37 27.61 5.79
N MET A 773 -19.12 28.06 5.85
CA MET A 773 -18.69 29.31 5.23
C MET A 773 -18.71 29.23 3.70
N THR A 774 -18.29 28.10 3.12
CA THR A 774 -18.39 27.83 1.68
C THR A 774 -19.86 27.90 1.23
N LEU A 775 -20.78 27.25 1.96
CA LEU A 775 -22.21 27.33 1.69
C LEU A 775 -22.75 28.77 1.81
N ALA A 776 -22.30 29.52 2.82
CA ALA A 776 -22.70 30.92 3.00
C ALA A 776 -22.26 31.80 1.82
N GLU A 777 -21.04 31.61 1.32
CA GLU A 777 -20.51 32.31 0.15
C GLU A 777 -21.27 31.94 -1.13
N VAL A 778 -21.61 30.66 -1.32
CA VAL A 778 -22.41 30.20 -2.46
C VAL A 778 -23.80 30.84 -2.44
N TYR A 779 -24.49 30.83 -1.29
CA TYR A 779 -25.80 31.49 -1.16
C TYR A 779 -25.73 32.99 -1.42
N LEU A 780 -24.66 33.65 -0.97
CA LEU A 780 -24.47 35.06 -1.21
C LEU A 780 -24.32 35.38 -2.70
N GLN A 781 -23.58 34.57 -3.46
CA GLN A 781 -23.46 34.73 -4.92
C GLN A 781 -24.79 34.55 -5.66
N LEU A 782 -25.72 33.80 -5.07
CA LEU A 782 -27.09 33.61 -5.55
C LEU A 782 -28.08 34.65 -5.02
N GLU A 783 -27.61 35.69 -4.33
CA GLU A 783 -28.45 36.70 -3.69
C GLU A 783 -29.40 36.12 -2.61
N ARG A 784 -29.19 34.88 -2.19
CA ARG A 784 -29.88 34.17 -1.10
C ARG A 784 -29.36 34.61 0.27
N ARG A 785 -29.44 35.92 0.55
CA ARG A 785 -28.81 36.56 1.72
C ARG A 785 -29.28 36.02 3.07
N ALA A 786 -30.55 35.63 3.18
CA ALA A 786 -31.10 35.07 4.43
C ALA A 786 -30.42 33.74 4.79
N GLU A 787 -30.28 32.86 3.80
CA GLU A 787 -29.67 31.53 3.95
C GLU A 787 -28.16 31.63 4.13
N ALA A 788 -27.50 32.56 3.41
CA ALA A 788 -26.10 32.92 3.64
C ALA A 788 -25.86 33.34 5.10
N ARG A 789 -26.75 34.18 5.66
CA ARG A 789 -26.66 34.61 7.05
C ARG A 789 -26.86 33.45 8.02
N GLN A 790 -27.80 32.54 7.75
CA GLN A 790 -28.05 31.38 8.60
C GLN A 790 -26.85 30.43 8.65
N ALA A 791 -26.26 30.11 7.50
CA ALA A 791 -25.06 29.27 7.42
C ALA A 791 -23.87 29.90 8.16
N ALA A 792 -23.60 31.19 7.93
CA ALA A 792 -22.53 31.92 8.61
C ALA A 792 -22.76 32.07 10.13
N GLN A 793 -24.01 32.25 10.57
CA GLN A 793 -24.36 32.25 12.01
C GLN A 793 -24.07 30.89 12.65
N ARG A 794 -24.37 29.79 11.95
CA ARG A 794 -24.04 28.45 12.44
C ARG A 794 -22.53 28.27 12.56
N ALA A 795 -21.77 28.62 11.53
CA ALA A 795 -20.30 28.60 11.55
C ALA A 795 -19.74 29.42 12.73
N LEU A 796 -20.25 30.64 12.91
CA LEU A 796 -19.87 31.51 14.02
C LEU A 796 -20.18 30.89 15.38
N SER A 797 -21.36 30.27 15.54
CA SER A 797 -21.74 29.63 16.80
C SER A 797 -20.76 28.53 17.20
N ILE A 798 -20.35 27.69 16.25
CA ILE A 798 -19.37 26.61 16.46
C ILE A 798 -18.01 27.21 16.82
N ALA A 799 -17.54 28.19 16.05
CA ALA A 799 -16.27 28.87 16.28
C ALA A 799 -16.21 29.52 17.68
N VAL A 800 -17.32 30.12 18.14
CA VAL A 800 -17.41 30.73 19.48
C VAL A 800 -17.41 29.66 20.58
N ILE A 801 -18.20 28.59 20.43
CA ILE A 801 -18.27 27.48 21.39
C ILE A 801 -16.88 26.85 21.55
N GLN A 802 -16.18 26.64 20.45
CA GLN A 802 -14.82 26.06 20.42
C GLN A 802 -13.70 27.08 20.70
N ARG A 803 -14.04 28.36 20.94
CA ARG A 803 -13.10 29.46 21.22
C ARG A 803 -12.01 29.64 20.14
N LEU A 804 -12.38 29.46 18.88
CA LEU A 804 -11.48 29.58 17.74
C LEU A 804 -11.33 31.03 17.28
N GLY A 805 -10.11 31.43 16.90
CA GLY A 805 -9.81 32.78 16.42
C GLY A 805 -10.59 33.20 15.16
N VAL A 806 -11.01 32.21 14.35
CA VAL A 806 -11.82 32.41 13.14
C VAL A 806 -13.19 33.07 13.43
N ALA A 807 -13.68 33.00 14.68
CA ALA A 807 -14.93 33.65 15.06
C ALA A 807 -14.92 35.17 14.79
N GLN A 808 -13.78 35.84 14.96
CA GLN A 808 -13.67 37.28 14.65
C GLN A 808 -13.73 37.54 13.15
N GLU A 809 -13.11 36.69 12.35
CA GLU A 809 -13.10 36.78 10.88
C GLU A 809 -14.52 36.57 10.32
N ILE A 810 -15.25 35.58 10.84
CA ILE A 810 -16.64 35.34 10.45
C ILE A 810 -17.53 36.53 10.81
N ARG A 811 -17.38 37.13 12.01
CA ARG A 811 -18.12 38.35 12.37
C ARG A 811 -17.83 39.51 11.42
N GLN A 812 -16.57 39.71 11.08
CA GLN A 812 -16.16 40.76 10.15
C GLN A 812 -16.75 40.52 8.76
N TRP A 813 -16.67 39.29 8.25
CA TRP A 813 -17.26 38.92 6.97
C TRP A 813 -18.77 39.13 6.96
N MET A 814 -19.49 38.71 8.01
CA MET A 814 -20.93 38.93 8.13
C MET A 814 -21.27 40.43 8.16
N ALA A 815 -20.49 41.24 8.90
CA ALA A 815 -20.71 42.67 9.00
C ALA A 815 -20.37 43.44 7.72
N SER A 816 -19.35 43.02 6.95
CA SER A 816 -18.99 43.68 5.69
C SER A 816 -19.90 43.27 4.54
N THR A 817 -20.41 42.04 4.56
CA THR A 817 -20.96 41.41 3.37
C THR A 817 -22.47 41.17 3.45
N LEU A 818 -23.02 41.03 4.67
CA LEU A 818 -24.45 40.79 4.90
C LEU A 818 -25.16 41.98 5.58
N ALA A 819 -24.48 43.12 5.78
CA ALA A 819 -25.05 44.27 6.50
C ALA A 819 -25.72 45.33 5.61
N SER A 820 -25.59 45.28 4.28
CA SER A 820 -26.35 46.15 3.39
C SER A 820 -27.71 45.55 3.04
N PRO A 821 -28.80 46.36 3.02
CA PRO A 821 -30.14 45.93 2.62
C PRO A 821 -30.16 45.26 1.25
#